data_AF-A0A381XXD5-F1
#
_entry.id   AF-A0A381XXD5-F1
#
_cell.length_a   1.000
_cell.length_b   1.000
_cell.length_c   1.000
_cell.angle_alpha   90.00
_cell.angle_beta   90.00
_cell.angle_gamma   90.00
#
_symmetry.space_group_name_H-M   'P 1'
#
loop_
_entity.id
_entity.type
_entity.pdbx_description
1 polymer ?
#
loop_
_entity_poly.entity_id
_entity_poly.type
_entity_poly.pdbx_seq_one_letter_code
_entity_poly.pdbx_strand_id
1 'polypeptide(L)'
;MSLLQNSNVVTPSGYNIDYSMRMPDATSSAKLYRTLTSAGSSSPKWTFATWYKKGSPTTSVKSLLWFQCKSIHANATWHLGFQNDVINYGGGVRMNIWSAHVSQSDWDTDNNAGTTAGLAFRDYADWFHFCHIIDYQTSPYVFMYINGVLQDPDWIYGGKSGPGYGTNYAPLTGNEMRVGSSDGSDTGNGYFADTYFIEGQNLPPIGNFLEVDDLTNETKAIEYEGTYTGNSFYFDYADSSDFGKDQSGLGNHFTSTSLGTQEQTIDTPQNNVGSNFAVWNPLWGRANKMPVLTRGCRGAKSPDAAQSPCTATFGSLVDGKWYWEILPDSKGGSDCQLGIINTSAEMVDVAQSQTYYRFYLADTGNKWTDTNASTISYGNTWTQGDIIGVALDMDNGAIYFSKNGTWQDSGVPTSGSTKTGAAFTDVLSAIPAGGRYGGNGWVPAVLSNDTTVEYVCNFGQDSSFDNLKTSGSAEAADGSGKGNFFYTPPSGFLALCQDNLPTPSIKLPREHYKTNRWAGNGSSQTITTGFQTDFAWVKRRNATSYHILTNSVSGAGNYLVSNTQDGESSGGSQLINALSSTGFTVGNEAAVNASGGQYVGWTWKAGGSVSAGNNTDGTLASTVSANVAAGFSIVKFTGTGSAFTVGHGLSQAPEMIIAKSAASSTNWPVYGGASTGPT
;
A
#
# COMPACT_ATOMS: atom_id res chain seq x y z
N MET A 1 33.76 17.95 -29.25
CA MET A 1 32.94 18.78 -28.35
C MET A 1 32.38 17.82 -27.32
N SER A 2 32.96 17.78 -26.12
CA SER A 2 32.73 16.72 -25.13
C SER A 2 31.33 16.80 -24.56
N LEU A 3 30.61 15.68 -24.62
CA LEU A 3 29.45 15.44 -23.76
C LEU A 3 29.95 15.42 -22.32
N LEU A 4 29.65 16.48 -21.58
CA LEU A 4 29.73 16.47 -20.13
C LEU A 4 28.74 15.41 -19.65
N GLN A 5 29.29 14.27 -19.21
CA GLN A 5 28.59 13.39 -18.26
C GLN A 5 28.24 14.26 -17.05
N ASN A 6 26.96 14.49 -16.84
CA ASN A 6 26.47 15.06 -15.59
C ASN A 6 26.60 13.96 -14.53
N SER A 7 27.81 13.77 -14.01
CA SER A 7 28.14 12.87 -12.90
C SER A 7 27.77 13.48 -11.55
N ASN A 8 26.63 14.16 -11.48
CA ASN A 8 25.97 14.45 -10.22
C ASN A 8 24.93 13.35 -10.01
N VAL A 9 25.43 12.15 -9.70
CA VAL A 9 24.67 11.27 -8.81
C VAL A 9 24.54 12.10 -7.54
N VAL A 10 23.37 12.71 -7.35
CA VAL A 10 22.97 13.13 -6.01
C VAL A 10 22.85 11.81 -5.25
N THR A 11 23.92 11.43 -4.54
CA THR A 11 23.77 10.52 -3.41
C THR A 11 22.64 11.11 -2.58
N PRO A 12 21.57 10.37 -2.25
CA PRO A 12 20.55 10.93 -1.38
C PRO A 12 21.24 11.21 -0.05
N SER A 13 21.52 12.49 0.24
CA SER A 13 21.94 12.94 1.57
C SER A 13 20.70 12.99 2.48
N GLY A 14 19.87 11.95 2.40
CA GLY A 14 18.63 11.80 3.15
C GLY A 14 18.86 10.90 4.36
N TYR A 15 18.12 11.17 5.42
CA TYR A 15 18.03 10.33 6.61
C TYR A 15 17.70 8.89 6.22
N ASN A 16 18.40 7.90 6.78
CA ASN A 16 18.11 6.49 6.53
C ASN A 16 17.67 5.80 7.82
N ILE A 17 16.64 4.98 7.69
CA ILE A 17 16.15 4.09 8.74
C ILE A 17 16.67 2.71 8.37
N ASP A 18 17.83 2.34 8.91
CA ASP A 18 18.55 1.14 8.47
C ASP A 18 17.86 -0.16 8.89
N TYR A 19 17.16 -0.15 10.03
CA TYR A 19 16.53 -1.33 10.61
C TYR A 19 15.14 -1.03 11.16
N SER A 20 14.32 -2.07 11.17
CA SER A 20 13.07 -2.11 11.93
C SER A 20 13.01 -3.34 12.81
N MET A 21 12.15 -3.27 13.83
CA MET A 21 11.86 -4.39 14.71
C MET A 21 10.48 -4.95 14.39
N ARG A 22 10.41 -6.24 14.09
CA ARG A 22 9.17 -6.99 13.93
C ARG A 22 8.71 -7.52 15.28
N MET A 23 7.53 -7.11 15.74
CA MET A 23 6.84 -7.78 16.83
C MET A 23 6.37 -9.17 16.38
N PRO A 24 6.70 -10.25 17.12
CA PRO A 24 6.17 -11.58 16.86
C PRO A 24 4.63 -11.57 16.91
N ASP A 25 4.00 -12.56 16.25
CA ASP A 25 2.55 -12.61 16.17
C ASP A 25 1.88 -12.68 17.56
N ALA A 26 0.59 -12.33 17.57
CA ALA A 26 -0.21 -11.94 18.72
C ALA A 26 -0.45 -12.97 19.84
N THR A 27 0.22 -14.12 19.81
CA THR A 27 0.23 -15.10 20.90
C THR A 27 1.42 -14.92 21.84
N SER A 28 2.32 -13.99 21.55
CA SER A 28 3.53 -13.75 22.34
C SER A 28 3.33 -12.66 23.39
N SER A 29 4.00 -12.78 24.54
CA SER A 29 4.11 -11.70 25.54
C SER A 29 5.15 -10.63 25.13
N ALA A 30 5.45 -10.54 23.82
CA ALA A 30 6.53 -9.70 23.31
C ALA A 30 6.25 -8.22 23.59
N LYS A 31 7.26 -7.53 24.13
CA LYS A 31 7.16 -6.11 24.49
C LYS A 31 8.53 -5.49 24.71
N LEU A 32 8.61 -4.19 24.50
CA LEU A 32 9.61 -3.34 25.12
C LEU A 32 8.95 -2.64 26.30
N TYR A 33 9.59 -2.62 27.47
CA TYR A 33 9.01 -1.93 28.63
C TYR A 33 10.06 -1.25 29.52
N ARG A 34 9.64 -0.20 30.20
CA ARG A 34 10.45 0.48 31.22
C ARG A 34 9.57 0.94 32.37
N THR A 35 10.00 0.69 33.60
CA THR A 35 9.40 1.32 34.78
C THR A 35 9.88 2.76 34.89
N LEU A 36 8.94 3.70 34.88
CA LEU A 36 9.25 5.13 34.91
C LEU A 36 9.71 5.56 36.30
N THR A 37 10.79 6.33 36.37
CA THR A 37 11.35 6.85 37.62
C THR A 37 10.93 8.28 37.92
N SER A 38 10.37 8.99 36.94
CA SER A 38 9.89 10.38 37.04
C SER A 38 8.44 10.48 36.57
N ALA A 39 7.63 11.26 37.29
CA ALA A 39 6.27 11.55 36.88
C ALA A 39 6.26 12.68 35.83
N GLY A 40 5.33 12.59 34.87
CA GLY A 40 5.14 13.64 33.89
C GLY A 40 4.47 14.90 34.46
N SER A 41 4.51 15.98 33.68
CA SER A 41 3.92 17.27 34.02
C SER A 41 2.42 17.19 34.29
N SER A 42 1.91 17.94 35.28
CA SER A 42 0.46 18.05 35.54
C SER A 42 -0.32 18.77 34.44
N SER A 43 0.37 19.40 33.49
CA SER A 43 -0.18 19.92 32.23
C SER A 43 0.56 19.19 31.10
N PRO A 44 0.16 17.94 30.78
CA PRO A 44 0.96 17.07 29.93
C PRO A 44 1.00 17.64 28.52
N LYS A 45 2.20 17.59 27.97
CA LYS A 45 2.49 17.92 26.58
C LYS A 45 3.51 16.90 26.11
N TRP A 46 3.21 16.13 25.08
CA TRP A 46 4.13 15.14 24.55
C TRP A 46 3.73 14.71 23.14
N THR A 47 4.71 14.19 22.40
CA THR A 47 4.54 13.62 21.07
C THR A 47 5.01 12.16 21.07
N PHE A 48 4.23 11.25 20.51
CA PHE A 48 4.66 9.92 20.13
C PHE A 48 4.66 9.81 18.61
N ALA A 49 5.76 9.40 18.00
CA ALA A 49 5.86 9.21 16.55
C ALA A 49 6.52 7.87 16.25
N THR A 50 6.01 7.14 15.26
CA THR A 50 6.61 5.88 14.81
C THR A 50 6.21 5.57 13.39
N TRP A 51 7.13 4.97 12.64
CA TRP A 51 6.75 4.20 11.46
C TRP A 51 6.24 2.82 11.88
N TYR A 52 5.17 2.38 11.24
CA TYR A 52 4.52 1.11 11.51
C TYR A 52 4.09 0.42 10.22
N LYS A 53 4.46 -0.84 10.05
CA LYS A 53 3.96 -1.73 9.00
C LYS A 53 3.18 -2.87 9.61
N LYS A 54 2.05 -3.22 8.99
CA LYS A 54 1.13 -4.22 9.53
C LYS A 54 1.74 -5.62 9.52
N GLY A 55 1.51 -6.36 10.60
CA GLY A 55 1.78 -7.79 10.62
C GLY A 55 0.53 -8.61 10.29
N SER A 56 0.58 -9.90 10.63
CA SER A 56 -0.45 -10.90 10.29
C SER A 56 -1.86 -10.45 10.73
N PRO A 57 -2.93 -10.69 9.95
CA PRO A 57 -4.29 -10.31 10.35
C PRO A 57 -4.70 -10.92 11.69
N THR A 58 -5.40 -10.16 12.54
CA THR A 58 -5.83 -10.63 13.87
C THR A 58 -7.21 -10.10 14.24
N THR A 59 -7.94 -10.82 15.08
CA THR A 59 -9.27 -10.40 15.57
C THR A 59 -9.22 -9.46 16.77
N SER A 60 -8.09 -9.42 17.50
CA SER A 60 -7.90 -8.55 18.66
C SER A 60 -7.14 -7.27 18.35
N VAL A 61 -7.27 -6.28 19.23
CA VAL A 61 -6.51 -5.02 19.20
C VAL A 61 -5.01 -5.30 19.35
N LYS A 62 -4.20 -4.44 18.74
CA LYS A 62 -2.74 -4.47 18.76
C LYS A 62 -2.20 -3.13 19.25
N SER A 63 -1.37 -3.20 20.27
CA SER A 63 -0.83 -2.03 20.95
C SER A 63 0.38 -1.47 20.21
N LEU A 64 0.44 -0.14 20.09
CA LEU A 64 1.64 0.60 19.69
C LEU A 64 2.38 1.12 20.93
N LEU A 65 1.69 1.90 21.76
CA LEU A 65 2.22 2.51 22.97
C LEU A 65 1.19 2.41 24.10
N TRP A 66 1.65 2.08 25.31
CA TRP A 66 0.82 1.99 26.50
C TRP A 66 1.58 2.51 27.73
N PHE A 67 0.89 3.20 28.64
CA PHE A 67 1.41 3.52 29.98
C PHE A 67 0.28 3.84 30.96
N GLN A 68 0.52 3.66 32.26
CA GLN A 68 -0.39 4.22 33.27
C GLN A 68 -0.19 5.72 33.37
N CYS A 69 -1.29 6.47 33.35
CA CYS A 69 -1.27 7.91 33.36
C CYS A 69 -2.01 8.48 34.57
N LYS A 70 -1.64 9.69 34.96
CA LYS A 70 -2.42 10.44 35.95
C LYS A 70 -3.83 10.66 35.37
N SER A 71 -4.85 10.69 36.22
CA SER A 71 -6.20 11.03 35.80
C SER A 71 -6.95 11.62 36.98
N ILE A 72 -8.09 12.25 36.72
CA ILE A 72 -9.07 12.62 37.76
C ILE A 72 -9.60 11.40 38.51
N HIS A 73 -9.42 10.20 37.94
CA HIS A 73 -9.70 8.92 38.57
C HIS A 73 -8.38 8.21 38.92
N ALA A 74 -8.34 7.53 40.07
CA ALA A 74 -7.18 6.73 40.47
C ALA A 74 -7.01 5.52 39.53
N ASN A 75 -5.79 5.27 39.04
CA ASN A 75 -5.39 4.13 38.20
C ASN A 75 -5.94 4.14 36.75
N ALA A 76 -5.71 5.21 35.99
CA ALA A 76 -6.04 5.24 34.56
C ALA A 76 -4.89 4.73 33.68
N THR A 77 -5.22 4.14 32.54
CA THR A 77 -4.27 3.71 31.51
C THR A 77 -4.45 4.53 30.24
N TRP A 78 -3.35 4.91 29.60
CA TRP A 78 -3.36 5.44 28.25
C TRP A 78 -2.87 4.36 27.28
N HIS A 79 -3.60 4.16 26.18
CA HIS A 79 -3.30 3.15 25.17
C HIS A 79 -3.56 3.69 23.76
N LEU A 80 -2.54 3.65 22.91
CA LEU A 80 -2.67 3.77 21.46
C LEU A 80 -2.47 2.40 20.83
N GLY A 81 -3.46 1.96 20.07
CA GLY A 81 -3.40 0.73 19.31
C GLY A 81 -4.21 0.82 18.03
N PHE A 82 -4.20 -0.27 17.27
CA PHE A 82 -5.01 -0.45 16.07
C PHE A 82 -5.61 -1.85 16.09
N GLN A 83 -6.75 -2.04 15.44
CA GLN A 83 -7.35 -3.35 15.33
C GLN A 83 -7.12 -3.89 13.92
N ASN A 84 -6.32 -4.95 13.79
CA ASN A 84 -5.97 -5.55 12.50
C ASN A 84 -7.06 -6.49 11.94
N ASP A 85 -8.32 -6.27 12.32
CA ASP A 85 -9.44 -7.17 12.02
C ASP A 85 -10.11 -6.81 10.69
N VAL A 86 -10.02 -7.74 9.73
CA VAL A 86 -10.66 -7.66 8.41
C VAL A 86 -12.18 -7.87 8.51
N ILE A 87 -12.66 -8.58 9.55
CA ILE A 87 -14.03 -9.10 9.60
C ILE A 87 -14.98 -8.16 10.34
N ASN A 88 -14.55 -7.46 11.39
CA ASN A 88 -15.47 -6.64 12.20
C ASN A 88 -15.20 -5.12 12.18
N TYR A 89 -13.98 -4.64 11.89
CA TYR A 89 -13.62 -3.24 12.20
C TYR A 89 -12.73 -2.49 11.20
N GLY A 90 -12.38 -3.08 10.05
CA GLY A 90 -11.79 -2.34 8.94
C GLY A 90 -10.39 -1.73 9.16
N GLY A 91 -9.64 -2.15 10.18
CA GLY A 91 -8.24 -1.76 10.37
C GLY A 91 -7.97 -0.51 11.24
N GLY A 92 -8.96 0.07 11.90
CA GLY A 92 -8.85 1.41 12.51
C GLY A 92 -7.87 1.56 13.69
N VAL A 93 -7.45 2.81 13.95
CA VAL A 93 -6.72 3.24 15.17
C VAL A 93 -7.74 3.38 16.31
N ARG A 94 -7.50 2.68 17.42
CA ARG A 94 -8.24 2.88 18.67
C ARG A 94 -7.34 3.56 19.68
N MET A 95 -7.82 4.66 20.22
CA MET A 95 -7.26 5.26 21.40
C MET A 95 -8.18 4.95 22.56
N ASN A 96 -7.68 4.17 23.53
CA ASN A 96 -8.46 3.76 24.69
C ASN A 96 -7.86 4.37 25.95
N ILE A 97 -8.71 4.93 26.80
CA ILE A 97 -8.35 5.40 28.13
C ILE A 97 -9.23 4.65 29.13
N TRP A 98 -8.66 3.66 29.80
CA TRP A 98 -9.38 2.83 30.76
C TRP A 98 -9.18 3.38 32.17
N SER A 99 -10.25 3.51 32.94
CA SER A 99 -10.20 3.80 34.38
C SER A 99 -11.26 2.98 35.09
N ALA A 100 -10.88 2.22 36.11
CA ALA A 100 -11.83 1.47 36.93
C ALA A 100 -11.97 2.11 38.33
N HIS A 101 -13.12 2.72 38.60
CA HIS A 101 -13.76 2.73 39.92
C HIS A 101 -15.25 2.41 39.73
N VAL A 102 -15.77 1.51 40.57
CA VAL A 102 -17.14 0.97 40.56
C VAL A 102 -18.22 1.88 39.94
N SER A 103 -18.83 1.42 38.83
CA SER A 103 -20.12 1.83 38.24
C SER A 103 -20.20 2.89 37.11
N GLN A 104 -19.10 3.36 36.50
CA GLN A 104 -19.23 4.17 35.27
C GLN A 104 -18.03 4.01 34.31
N SER A 105 -18.32 3.55 33.08
CA SER A 105 -17.39 3.48 31.96
C SER A 105 -17.35 4.84 31.25
N ASP A 106 -16.53 5.78 31.75
CA ASP A 106 -16.57 7.14 31.21
C ASP A 106 -15.91 7.27 29.83
N TRP A 107 -14.96 6.38 29.49
CA TRP A 107 -14.21 6.39 28.23
C TRP A 107 -14.04 4.98 27.67
N ASP A 108 -15.16 4.33 27.38
CA ASP A 108 -15.12 3.31 26.35
C ASP A 108 -15.23 4.02 24.99
N THR A 109 -14.09 4.24 24.36
CA THR A 109 -14.02 4.34 22.90
C THR A 109 -14.08 2.93 22.29
N ASP A 110 -14.81 1.99 22.88
CA ASP A 110 -15.76 1.17 22.11
C ASP A 110 -16.81 2.08 21.48
N ASN A 111 -16.39 3.03 20.66
CA ASN A 111 -17.11 3.25 19.42
C ASN A 111 -16.88 1.99 18.58
N ASN A 112 -17.68 0.99 18.95
CA ASN A 112 -18.26 -0.05 18.12
C ASN A 112 -19.11 0.57 16.99
N ALA A 113 -18.80 1.78 16.53
CA ALA A 113 -19.36 2.38 15.34
C ALA A 113 -18.73 1.68 14.13
N GLY A 114 -19.07 0.40 13.96
CA GLY A 114 -18.87 -0.40 12.76
C GLY A 114 -19.61 0.16 11.52
N THR A 115 -19.86 1.47 11.47
CA THR A 115 -20.54 2.15 10.39
C THR A 115 -20.05 3.60 10.30
N THR A 116 -18.97 3.87 9.58
CA THR A 116 -18.90 4.88 8.49
C THR A 116 -17.45 5.21 8.09
N ALA A 117 -17.05 4.77 6.90
CA ALA A 117 -16.20 5.49 5.94
C ALA A 117 -14.81 6.04 6.34
N GLY A 118 -14.34 5.88 7.57
CA GLY A 118 -13.02 6.31 8.05
C GLY A 118 -11.89 5.36 7.63
N LEU A 119 -10.71 5.93 7.41
CA LEU A 119 -9.48 5.32 6.87
C LEU A 119 -9.27 3.82 7.19
N ALA A 120 -9.34 2.99 6.15
CA ALA A 120 -8.99 1.58 6.23
C ALA A 120 -7.55 1.36 5.76
N PHE A 121 -6.66 0.92 6.66
CA PHE A 121 -5.27 0.54 6.33
C PHE A 121 -5.28 -0.85 5.71
N ARG A 122 -5.63 -0.92 4.43
CA ARG A 122 -5.78 -2.19 3.69
C ARG A 122 -4.47 -2.75 3.18
N ASP A 123 -3.47 -1.91 2.96
CA ASP A 123 -2.16 -2.35 2.50
C ASP A 123 -1.37 -2.95 3.68
N TYR A 124 -0.92 -4.19 3.52
CA TYR A 124 -0.09 -4.90 4.49
C TYR A 124 1.40 -4.84 4.14
N ALA A 125 1.74 -4.38 2.93
CA ALA A 125 3.11 -4.12 2.55
C ALA A 125 3.50 -2.68 2.93
N ASP A 126 2.57 -1.72 2.93
CA ASP A 126 2.91 -0.31 3.15
C ASP A 126 3.33 0.01 4.60
N TRP A 127 4.16 1.04 4.72
CA TRP A 127 4.59 1.64 5.98
C TRP A 127 3.80 2.92 6.25
N PHE A 128 3.28 3.06 7.47
CA PHE A 128 2.53 4.22 7.91
C PHE A 128 3.28 4.97 9.00
N HIS A 129 3.46 6.27 8.83
CA HIS A 129 3.95 7.12 9.91
C HIS A 129 2.79 7.60 10.76
N PHE A 130 2.74 7.15 12.01
CA PHE A 130 1.80 7.61 13.01
C PHE A 130 2.46 8.65 13.91
N CYS A 131 1.84 9.82 14.03
CA CYS A 131 2.26 10.81 15.02
C CYS A 131 1.05 11.24 15.86
N HIS A 132 1.14 10.96 17.15
CA HIS A 132 0.14 11.27 18.13
C HIS A 132 0.66 12.35 19.08
N ILE A 133 -0.14 13.39 19.31
CA ILE A 133 0.26 14.52 20.15
C ILE A 133 -0.80 14.79 21.19
N ILE A 134 -0.36 14.91 22.44
CA ILE A 134 -1.13 15.51 23.54
C ILE A 134 -0.56 16.88 23.82
N ASP A 135 -1.41 17.90 23.83
CA ASP A 135 -1.07 19.24 24.28
C ASP A 135 -2.20 19.81 25.13
N TYR A 136 -2.06 19.68 26.46
CA TYR A 136 -3.09 20.13 27.40
C TYR A 136 -3.24 21.67 27.45
N GLN A 137 -2.47 22.43 26.66
CA GLN A 137 -2.47 23.89 26.64
C GLN A 137 -3.05 24.49 25.37
N THR A 138 -3.38 23.68 24.34
CA THR A 138 -3.90 24.16 23.06
C THR A 138 -5.21 23.47 22.67
N SER A 139 -6.02 24.13 21.83
CA SER A 139 -7.27 23.55 21.30
C SER A 139 -7.15 23.35 19.78
N PRO A 140 -7.38 22.13 19.24
CA PRO A 140 -7.71 20.90 19.97
C PRO A 140 -6.54 20.38 20.81
N TYR A 141 -6.82 19.56 21.82
CA TYR A 141 -5.84 19.11 22.83
C TYR A 141 -5.12 17.80 22.46
N VAL A 142 -5.67 17.12 21.45
CA VAL A 142 -5.24 15.80 21.01
C VAL A 142 -5.19 15.81 19.50
N PHE A 143 -4.08 15.39 18.93
CA PHE A 143 -3.85 15.38 17.49
C PHE A 143 -3.40 13.99 17.06
N MET A 144 -3.86 13.58 15.89
CA MET A 144 -3.36 12.39 15.21
C MET A 144 -3.01 12.77 13.78
N TYR A 145 -1.78 12.45 13.40
CA TYR A 145 -1.29 12.57 12.05
C TYR A 145 -0.99 11.18 11.51
N ILE A 146 -1.35 10.95 10.26
CA ILE A 146 -1.02 9.74 9.50
C ILE A 146 -0.34 10.20 8.22
N ASN A 147 0.89 9.75 7.98
CA ASN A 147 1.70 10.13 6.81
C ASN A 147 1.72 11.67 6.62
N GLY A 148 1.98 12.40 7.70
CA GLY A 148 2.04 13.86 7.70
C GLY A 148 0.69 14.60 7.68
N VAL A 149 -0.43 13.90 7.43
CA VAL A 149 -1.76 14.51 7.31
C VAL A 149 -2.47 14.49 8.66
N LEU A 150 -2.92 15.66 9.13
CA LEU A 150 -3.77 15.79 10.31
C LEU A 150 -5.11 15.13 10.07
N GLN A 151 -5.52 14.27 10.98
CA GLN A 151 -6.79 13.55 10.92
C GLN A 151 -7.91 14.33 11.58
N ASP A 152 -9.13 14.11 11.10
CA ASP A 152 -10.34 14.67 11.70
C ASP A 152 -10.50 14.15 13.13
N PRO A 153 -10.49 15.03 14.16
CA PRO A 153 -10.68 14.64 15.54
C PRO A 153 -11.99 13.87 15.78
N ASP A 154 -13.06 14.16 15.03
CA ASP A 154 -14.34 13.51 15.23
C ASP A 154 -14.30 12.02 14.86
N TRP A 155 -13.46 11.64 13.89
CA TRP A 155 -13.29 10.24 13.49
C TRP A 155 -12.57 9.40 14.55
N ILE A 156 -11.67 10.03 15.30
CA ILE A 156 -10.77 9.34 16.24
C ILE A 156 -11.32 9.43 17.67
N TYR A 157 -11.91 10.56 18.03
CA TYR A 157 -12.34 10.87 19.39
C TYR A 157 -13.87 10.92 19.57
N GLY A 158 -14.65 10.74 18.49
CA GLY A 158 -16.11 10.72 18.56
C GLY A 158 -16.72 12.01 19.11
N GLY A 159 -16.18 13.18 18.74
CA GLY A 159 -16.59 14.49 19.24
C GLY A 159 -16.09 14.85 20.65
N LYS A 160 -15.31 13.98 21.29
CA LYS A 160 -14.78 14.18 22.66
C LYS A 160 -13.39 14.84 22.66
N SER A 161 -13.28 16.06 22.13
CA SER A 161 -12.04 16.86 22.15
C SER A 161 -12.20 18.12 23.01
N GLY A 162 -11.64 18.18 24.23
CA GLY A 162 -11.71 19.40 25.06
C GLY A 162 -11.17 19.27 26.50
N PRO A 163 -10.94 20.41 27.20
CA PRO A 163 -10.23 20.49 28.50
C PRO A 163 -11.09 20.08 29.72
N GLY A 164 -12.22 19.41 29.50
CA GLY A 164 -13.13 18.95 30.56
C GLY A 164 -13.44 17.45 30.53
N TYR A 165 -13.01 16.73 29.49
CA TYR A 165 -13.36 15.32 29.30
C TYR A 165 -12.24 14.35 29.69
N GLY A 166 -11.00 14.80 29.86
CA GLY A 166 -9.93 13.99 30.42
C GLY A 166 -8.80 14.92 30.86
N THR A 167 -8.45 14.92 32.14
CA THR A 167 -7.33 15.74 32.60
C THR A 167 -6.22 14.83 33.10
N ASN A 168 -5.04 15.03 32.49
CA ASN A 168 -3.71 14.59 32.90
C ASN A 168 -3.09 13.29 32.32
N TYR A 169 -3.05 13.07 30.99
CA TYR A 169 -2.26 12.00 30.32
C TYR A 169 -0.72 12.07 30.51
N ALA A 170 -0.26 12.46 31.68
CA ALA A 170 1.10 12.44 32.13
C ALA A 170 1.48 11.01 32.55
N PRO A 171 2.61 10.47 32.07
CA PRO A 171 3.11 9.18 32.56
C PRO A 171 3.33 9.18 34.09
N LEU A 172 2.97 8.07 34.75
CA LEU A 172 3.11 7.93 36.21
C LEU A 172 4.43 7.29 36.61
N THR A 173 5.09 7.88 37.61
CA THR A 173 6.26 7.24 38.26
C THR A 173 5.86 5.92 38.92
N GLY A 174 6.78 4.96 38.95
CA GLY A 174 6.58 3.62 39.50
C GLY A 174 5.79 2.65 38.61
N ASN A 175 5.30 3.10 37.46
CA ASN A 175 4.53 2.29 36.51
C ASN A 175 5.29 2.05 35.21
N GLU A 176 4.86 1.04 34.46
CA GLU A 176 5.48 0.72 33.18
C GLU A 176 4.95 1.61 32.06
N MET A 177 5.87 2.01 31.19
CA MET A 177 5.59 2.37 29.80
C MET A 177 6.00 1.21 28.91
N ARG A 178 5.20 0.91 27.89
CA ARG A 178 5.37 -0.24 26.99
C ARG A 178 5.24 0.19 25.53
N VAL A 179 6.11 -0.33 24.68
CA VAL A 179 5.96 -0.31 23.22
C VAL A 179 5.64 -1.72 22.75
N GLY A 180 4.61 -1.84 21.91
CA GLY A 180 4.16 -3.12 21.34
C GLY A 180 3.44 -4.06 22.31
N SER A 181 2.85 -3.57 23.41
CA SER A 181 1.97 -4.38 24.29
C SER A 181 1.19 -3.53 25.30
N SER A 182 -0.05 -3.92 25.64
CA SER A 182 -0.83 -3.39 26.78
C SER A 182 -0.61 -4.18 28.08
N ASP A 183 -1.33 -3.88 29.16
CA ASP A 183 -1.16 -4.46 30.49
C ASP A 183 -1.69 -5.89 30.71
N GLY A 184 -2.46 -6.46 29.78
CA GLY A 184 -3.00 -7.81 30.01
C GLY A 184 -3.69 -8.56 28.87
N SER A 185 -3.89 -7.97 27.68
CA SER A 185 -4.59 -8.67 26.57
C SER A 185 -4.17 -8.29 25.15
N ASP A 186 -3.63 -7.08 24.94
CA ASP A 186 -3.37 -6.56 23.60
C ASP A 186 -1.87 -6.59 23.32
N THR A 187 -1.40 -7.73 22.82
CA THR A 187 -0.02 -7.90 22.35
C THR A 187 0.19 -7.08 21.08
N GLY A 188 1.39 -6.55 20.85
CA GLY A 188 1.77 -5.95 19.59
C GLY A 188 1.78 -6.97 18.46
N ASN A 189 1.79 -6.47 17.23
CA ASN A 189 1.95 -7.24 16.00
C ASN A 189 2.38 -6.26 14.90
N GLY A 190 3.24 -6.67 13.97
CA GLY A 190 3.74 -5.85 12.88
C GLY A 190 5.14 -5.31 13.15
N TYR A 191 5.54 -4.33 12.37
CA TYR A 191 6.90 -3.81 12.35
C TYR A 191 6.91 -2.38 12.86
N PHE A 192 7.93 -2.04 13.63
CA PHE A 192 8.18 -0.72 14.19
C PHE A 192 9.52 -0.22 13.68
N ALA A 193 9.54 1.02 13.23
CA ALA A 193 10.75 1.71 12.82
C ALA A 193 10.74 3.12 13.38
N ASP A 194 11.93 3.62 13.74
CA ASP A 194 12.18 5.03 14.03
C ASP A 194 11.15 5.60 15.02
N THR A 195 11.16 5.06 16.24
CA THR A 195 10.12 5.27 17.26
C THR A 195 10.55 6.30 18.29
N TYR A 196 9.75 7.36 18.44
CA TYR A 196 9.98 8.48 19.33
C TYR A 196 8.88 8.61 20.38
N PHE A 197 9.27 8.90 21.61
CA PHE A 197 8.41 9.57 22.58
C PHE A 197 9.13 10.82 23.07
N ILE A 198 8.48 11.98 22.95
CA ILE A 198 9.07 13.27 23.29
C ILE A 198 8.19 13.97 24.31
N GLU A 199 8.65 13.98 25.56
CA GLU A 199 7.98 14.67 26.65
C GLU A 199 8.25 16.19 26.59
N GLY A 200 7.22 16.97 26.93
CA GLY A 200 7.25 18.42 27.01
C GLY A 200 6.94 19.17 25.71
N GLN A 201 6.75 18.47 24.57
CA GLN A 201 6.70 19.10 23.25
C GLN A 201 5.48 18.68 22.42
N ASN A 202 5.04 19.59 21.55
CA ASN A 202 3.99 19.39 20.55
C ASN A 202 4.69 19.55 19.22
N LEU A 203 4.86 18.42 18.51
CA LEU A 203 5.71 18.32 17.33
C LEU A 203 4.89 17.73 16.19
N PRO A 204 4.17 18.56 15.41
CA PRO A 204 3.58 18.12 14.16
C PRO A 204 4.65 17.45 13.29
N PRO A 205 4.33 16.37 12.57
CA PRO A 205 5.37 15.52 12.00
C PRO A 205 6.16 16.18 10.86
N ILE A 206 5.53 17.03 10.04
CA ILE A 206 6.24 17.75 8.98
C ILE A 206 7.23 18.74 9.61
N GLY A 207 8.50 18.62 9.24
CA GLY A 207 9.62 19.40 9.78
C GLY A 207 10.23 18.87 11.08
N ASN A 208 9.66 17.81 11.67
CA ASN A 208 10.21 17.18 12.90
C ASN A 208 10.61 15.71 12.71
N PHE A 209 9.82 14.94 11.96
CA PHE A 209 10.07 13.52 11.67
C PHE A 209 9.88 13.21 10.19
N LEU A 210 9.14 14.06 9.47
CA LEU A 210 8.84 13.92 8.06
C LEU A 210 9.15 15.20 7.29
N GLU A 211 9.50 15.07 6.02
CA GLU A 211 9.43 16.13 5.02
C GLU A 211 8.52 15.69 3.86
N VAL A 212 8.05 16.64 3.04
CA VAL A 212 7.31 16.34 1.82
C VAL A 212 8.28 16.50 0.65
N ASP A 213 8.44 15.45 -0.14
CA ASP A 213 9.18 15.54 -1.39
C ASP A 213 8.39 16.41 -2.37
N ASP A 214 8.94 17.56 -2.76
CA ASP A 214 8.25 18.50 -3.67
C ASP A 214 8.03 17.94 -5.10
N LEU A 215 8.73 16.87 -5.48
CA LEU A 215 8.66 16.22 -6.78
C LEU A 215 7.73 15.01 -6.82
N THR A 216 7.55 14.28 -5.73
CA THR A 216 6.65 13.10 -5.66
C THR A 216 5.46 13.31 -4.73
N ASN A 217 5.47 14.36 -3.92
CA ASN A 217 4.50 14.65 -2.85
C ASN A 217 4.37 13.46 -1.87
N GLU A 218 5.41 12.63 -1.79
CA GLU A 218 5.55 11.56 -0.81
C GLU A 218 6.16 12.12 0.46
N THR A 219 5.75 11.57 1.60
CA THR A 219 6.37 11.92 2.88
C THR A 219 7.61 11.08 3.09
N LYS A 220 8.75 11.74 3.28
CA LYS A 220 10.04 11.12 3.58
C LYS A 220 10.39 11.30 5.04
N ALA A 221 11.09 10.33 5.62
CA ALA A 221 11.61 10.45 6.98
C ALA A 221 12.76 11.45 7.03
N ILE A 222 12.83 12.22 8.12
CA ILE A 222 13.96 13.08 8.48
C ILE A 222 14.34 12.83 9.94
N GLU A 223 15.60 13.09 10.27
CA GLU A 223 16.08 12.98 11.65
C GLU A 223 15.44 14.06 12.53
N TYR A 224 15.02 13.68 13.73
CA TYR A 224 14.61 14.67 14.73
C TYR A 224 15.84 15.31 15.39
N GLU A 225 16.13 16.56 14.99
CA GLU A 225 17.26 17.35 15.53
C GLU A 225 16.91 18.16 16.79
N GLY A 226 15.72 17.96 17.36
CA GLY A 226 15.29 18.70 18.55
C GLY A 226 15.86 18.16 19.86
N THR A 227 15.19 18.45 20.97
CA THR A 227 15.68 18.11 22.31
C THR A 227 14.85 17.00 22.94
N TYR A 228 15.49 16.15 23.72
CA TYR A 228 14.83 15.11 24.52
C TYR A 228 14.84 15.52 25.99
N THR A 229 13.73 15.33 26.70
CA THR A 229 13.63 15.68 28.13
C THR A 229 12.82 14.65 28.90
N GLY A 230 13.03 14.56 30.22
CA GLY A 230 12.21 13.73 31.10
C GLY A 230 12.19 12.25 30.68
N ASN A 231 11.00 11.73 30.42
CA ASN A 231 10.76 10.35 30.02
C ASN A 231 10.90 10.09 28.51
N SER A 232 11.40 11.06 27.73
CA SER A 232 11.63 10.89 26.30
C SER A 232 12.51 9.68 25.96
N PHE A 233 12.28 9.06 24.80
CA PHE A 233 13.17 8.05 24.24
C PHE A 233 13.13 8.06 22.71
N TYR A 234 14.16 7.47 22.11
CA TYR A 234 14.23 7.20 20.67
C TYR A 234 14.79 5.80 20.42
N PHE A 235 14.09 5.00 19.61
CA PHE A 235 14.54 3.67 19.17
C PHE A 235 14.78 3.64 17.65
N ASP A 236 16.02 3.36 17.27
CA ASP A 236 16.47 3.15 15.89
C ASP A 236 16.46 1.66 15.49
N TYR A 237 16.33 0.76 16.48
CA TYR A 237 16.35 -0.70 16.33
C TYR A 237 17.61 -1.28 15.68
N ALA A 238 18.73 -0.55 15.70
CA ALA A 238 19.99 -0.98 15.07
C ALA A 238 20.71 -2.09 15.87
N ASP A 239 20.47 -2.18 17.17
CA ASP A 239 21.06 -3.19 18.06
C ASP A 239 20.11 -4.39 18.19
N SER A 240 20.32 -5.46 17.40
CA SER A 240 19.47 -6.67 17.44
C SER A 240 19.52 -7.44 18.75
N SER A 241 20.48 -7.12 19.64
CA SER A 241 20.56 -7.68 20.98
C SER A 241 19.81 -6.86 22.04
N ASP A 242 19.44 -5.61 21.71
CA ASP A 242 18.75 -4.68 22.61
C ASP A 242 17.89 -3.67 21.84
N PHE A 243 16.72 -4.11 21.36
CA PHE A 243 15.77 -3.24 20.66
C PHE A 243 15.24 -2.07 21.49
N GLY A 244 15.32 -2.16 22.82
CA GLY A 244 14.88 -1.10 23.73
C GLY A 244 15.96 -0.06 24.03
N LYS A 245 17.10 -0.11 23.32
CA LYS A 245 18.20 0.83 23.51
C LYS A 245 17.80 2.24 23.09
N ASP A 246 17.59 3.09 24.09
CA ASP A 246 17.37 4.52 23.91
C ASP A 246 18.59 5.24 23.30
N GLN A 247 18.36 5.88 22.15
CA GLN A 247 19.33 6.68 21.39
C GLN A 247 19.17 8.19 21.62
N SER A 248 18.22 8.62 22.46
CA SER A 248 17.97 10.04 22.74
C SER A 248 19.07 10.73 23.56
N GLY A 249 20.02 9.95 24.10
CA GLY A 249 21.06 10.42 25.01
C GLY A 249 20.64 10.51 26.48
N LEU A 250 19.39 10.18 26.82
CA LEU A 250 18.89 10.21 28.20
C LEU A 250 19.11 8.89 28.96
N GLY A 251 19.45 7.80 28.27
CA GLY A 251 19.65 6.49 28.88
C GLY A 251 18.34 5.85 29.38
N ASN A 252 17.22 6.24 28.78
CA ASN A 252 15.87 5.79 29.11
C ASN A 252 15.57 4.42 28.47
N HIS A 253 16.51 3.47 28.58
CA HIS A 253 16.44 2.15 27.92
C HIS A 253 15.24 1.31 28.39
N PHE A 254 14.65 0.60 27.45
CA PHE A 254 13.56 -0.35 27.67
C PHE A 254 14.13 -1.77 27.69
N THR A 255 13.55 -2.61 28.54
CA THR A 255 13.84 -4.04 28.57
C THR A 255 12.99 -4.76 27.54
N SER A 256 13.63 -5.65 26.77
CA SER A 256 12.95 -6.53 25.81
C SER A 256 12.44 -7.80 26.50
N THR A 257 11.24 -8.25 26.14
CA THR A 257 10.69 -9.56 26.55
C THR A 257 10.23 -10.31 25.32
N SER A 258 10.59 -11.59 25.20
CA SER A 258 10.19 -12.46 24.08
C SER A 258 10.54 -11.89 22.69
N LEU A 259 11.65 -11.15 22.61
CA LEU A 259 12.25 -10.62 21.39
C LEU A 259 13.71 -11.11 21.32
N GLY A 260 14.14 -11.56 20.15
CA GLY A 260 15.48 -12.02 19.86
C GLY A 260 16.03 -11.38 18.58
N THR A 261 17.23 -11.79 18.17
CA THR A 261 17.91 -11.14 17.04
C THR A 261 17.16 -11.27 15.71
N GLN A 262 16.33 -12.31 15.55
CA GLN A 262 15.53 -12.55 14.34
C GLN A 262 14.40 -11.55 14.11
N GLU A 263 14.05 -10.75 15.12
CA GLU A 263 13.05 -9.71 14.96
C GLU A 263 13.62 -8.45 14.28
N GLN A 264 14.94 -8.32 14.12
CA GLN A 264 15.53 -7.24 13.35
C GLN A 264 15.39 -7.54 11.85
N THR A 265 14.97 -6.54 11.08
CA THR A 265 14.82 -6.66 9.63
C THR A 265 15.25 -5.37 8.92
N ILE A 266 15.66 -5.51 7.67
CA ILE A 266 15.93 -4.38 6.75
C ILE A 266 14.68 -3.96 5.96
N ASP A 267 13.53 -4.57 6.24
CA ASP A 267 12.24 -4.05 5.79
C ASP A 267 11.93 -2.77 6.56
N THR A 268 11.97 -1.65 5.86
CA THR A 268 11.98 -0.30 6.46
C THR A 268 11.30 0.68 5.52
N PRO A 269 10.72 1.78 6.03
CA PRO A 269 10.05 2.79 5.21
C PRO A 269 11.01 3.56 4.29
N GLN A 270 12.28 3.72 4.67
CA GLN A 270 13.26 4.54 3.96
C GLN A 270 14.67 4.07 4.29
N ASN A 271 15.36 3.40 3.36
CA ASN A 271 16.70 2.86 3.57
C ASN A 271 17.46 2.72 2.25
N ASN A 272 18.78 2.81 2.31
CA ASN A 272 19.68 2.59 1.17
C ASN A 272 19.97 1.10 0.91
N VAL A 273 20.04 0.25 1.93
CA VAL A 273 20.32 -1.20 1.80
C VAL A 273 19.03 -2.02 1.89
N GLY A 274 18.14 -1.63 2.81
CA GLY A 274 16.77 -2.09 2.89
C GLY A 274 15.83 -1.33 1.94
N SER A 275 14.57 -1.75 1.91
CA SER A 275 13.45 -1.08 1.22
C SER A 275 12.15 -1.62 1.83
N ASN A 276 11.01 -1.13 1.39
CA ASN A 276 9.74 -1.77 1.69
C ASN A 276 9.62 -3.06 0.86
N PHE A 277 9.75 -4.22 1.51
CA PHE A 277 9.68 -5.53 0.84
C PHE A 277 8.25 -6.07 0.75
N ALA A 278 8.02 -6.88 -0.28
CA ALA A 278 6.80 -7.67 -0.40
C ALA A 278 6.61 -8.60 0.82
N VAL A 279 5.34 -8.92 1.10
CA VAL A 279 4.94 -9.92 2.10
C VAL A 279 3.83 -10.79 1.51
N TRP A 280 3.39 -11.84 2.20
CA TRP A 280 2.18 -12.56 1.78
C TRP A 280 0.94 -11.68 1.94
N ASN A 281 0.02 -11.80 0.98
CA ASN A 281 -1.17 -10.97 0.89
C ASN A 281 -2.35 -11.64 1.64
N PRO A 282 -2.82 -11.05 2.75
CA PRO A 282 -3.96 -11.59 3.48
C PRO A 282 -5.31 -11.27 2.84
N LEU A 283 -5.33 -10.44 1.79
CA LEU A 283 -6.54 -9.98 1.11
C LEU A 283 -6.82 -10.73 -0.20
N TRP A 284 -5.98 -11.70 -0.57
CA TRP A 284 -6.16 -12.47 -1.79
C TRP A 284 -6.11 -13.97 -1.51
N GLY A 285 -7.31 -14.56 -1.37
CA GLY A 285 -7.52 -15.97 -1.06
C GLY A 285 -8.89 -16.44 -1.55
N ARG A 286 -9.22 -17.71 -1.29
CA ARG A 286 -10.51 -18.29 -1.68
C ARG A 286 -11.64 -17.64 -0.89
N ALA A 287 -12.82 -17.51 -1.50
CA ALA A 287 -13.98 -16.91 -0.83
C ALA A 287 -14.25 -17.58 0.54
N ASN A 288 -14.35 -16.78 1.60
CA ASN A 288 -14.49 -17.20 3.00
C ASN A 288 -13.32 -18.01 3.58
N LYS A 289 -12.18 -18.07 2.87
CA LYS A 289 -11.02 -18.92 3.17
C LYS A 289 -9.73 -18.18 2.81
N MET A 290 -9.48 -17.08 3.52
CA MET A 290 -8.25 -16.30 3.38
C MET A 290 -7.05 -17.08 3.94
N PRO A 291 -5.84 -16.91 3.39
CA PRO A 291 -4.65 -17.58 3.91
C PRO A 291 -4.41 -17.21 5.37
N VAL A 292 -3.91 -18.16 6.15
CA VAL A 292 -3.47 -17.91 7.53
C VAL A 292 -2.03 -17.47 7.47
N LEU A 293 -1.78 -16.21 7.82
CA LEU A 293 -0.45 -15.62 7.81
C LEU A 293 0.16 -15.60 9.20
N THR A 294 1.49 -15.70 9.22
CA THR A 294 2.31 -15.70 10.43
C THR A 294 3.58 -14.88 10.17
N ARG A 295 4.41 -14.70 11.20
CA ARG A 295 5.77 -14.15 11.12
C ARG A 295 5.79 -12.74 10.53
N GLY A 296 4.79 -11.92 10.86
CA GLY A 296 4.61 -10.60 10.26
C GLY A 296 4.30 -10.66 8.76
N CYS A 297 3.37 -11.55 8.36
CA CYS A 297 3.03 -11.84 6.96
C CYS A 297 4.14 -12.49 6.10
N ARG A 298 5.21 -13.03 6.70
CA ARG A 298 6.25 -13.78 5.96
C ARG A 298 6.02 -15.29 5.93
N GLY A 299 5.22 -15.80 6.86
CA GLY A 299 4.74 -17.18 6.86
C GLY A 299 3.33 -17.27 6.27
N ALA A 300 3.08 -18.32 5.48
CA ALA A 300 1.77 -18.60 4.90
C ALA A 300 1.38 -20.07 5.10
N LYS A 301 0.14 -20.30 5.55
CA LYS A 301 -0.50 -21.61 5.67
C LYS A 301 -1.81 -21.64 4.89
N SER A 302 -2.16 -22.83 4.42
CA SER A 302 -3.51 -23.07 3.90
C SER A 302 -4.54 -22.95 5.04
N PRO A 303 -5.67 -22.27 4.84
CA PRO A 303 -6.71 -22.13 5.87
C PRO A 303 -7.50 -23.42 6.12
N ASP A 304 -7.50 -24.36 5.17
CA ASP A 304 -8.09 -25.68 5.29
C ASP A 304 -7.39 -26.71 4.39
N ALA A 305 -7.92 -27.93 4.37
CA ALA A 305 -7.35 -29.03 3.58
C ALA A 305 -7.69 -28.98 2.07
N ALA A 306 -8.24 -27.86 1.59
CA ALA A 306 -8.54 -27.66 0.18
C ALA A 306 -7.56 -26.64 -0.42
N GLN A 307 -6.97 -27.01 -1.56
CA GLN A 307 -5.90 -26.28 -2.27
C GLN A 307 -6.24 -24.78 -2.43
N SER A 308 -5.70 -23.95 -1.53
CA SER A 308 -5.90 -22.49 -1.53
C SER A 308 -4.55 -21.79 -1.72
N PRO A 309 -4.35 -21.05 -2.82
CA PRO A 309 -3.12 -20.31 -3.02
C PRO A 309 -3.03 -19.11 -2.07
N CYS A 310 -1.81 -18.81 -1.64
CA CYS A 310 -1.44 -17.55 -1.01
C CYS A 310 -0.46 -16.82 -1.92
N THR A 311 -0.72 -15.55 -2.22
CA THR A 311 0.05 -14.73 -3.17
C THR A 311 0.76 -13.59 -2.46
N ALA A 312 1.84 -13.06 -3.04
CA ALA A 312 2.52 -11.88 -2.49
C ALA A 312 1.69 -10.58 -2.65
N THR A 313 2.05 -9.53 -1.89
CA THR A 313 1.47 -8.18 -1.97
C THR A 313 1.95 -7.41 -3.19
N PHE A 314 3.21 -7.61 -3.59
CA PHE A 314 3.74 -7.04 -4.82
C PHE A 314 3.47 -8.02 -5.94
N GLY A 315 2.80 -7.57 -7.00
CA GLY A 315 2.30 -8.46 -8.04
C GLY A 315 1.97 -7.73 -9.34
N SER A 316 1.37 -8.48 -10.26
CA SER A 316 1.21 -8.06 -11.66
C SER A 316 2.56 -7.77 -12.35
N LEU A 317 3.56 -8.62 -12.08
CA LEU A 317 4.85 -8.57 -12.74
C LEU A 317 4.67 -8.86 -14.25
N VAL A 318 5.02 -7.89 -15.08
CA VAL A 318 4.85 -7.94 -16.55
C VAL A 318 6.16 -7.72 -17.31
N ASP A 319 7.18 -7.19 -16.65
CA ASP A 319 8.51 -6.92 -17.17
C ASP A 319 9.57 -7.12 -16.07
N GLY A 320 10.85 -7.02 -16.44
CA GLY A 320 11.96 -7.12 -15.52
C GLY A 320 12.33 -8.54 -15.09
N LYS A 321 13.24 -8.64 -14.14
CA LYS A 321 13.76 -9.91 -13.63
C LYS A 321 13.72 -9.91 -12.12
N TRP A 322 13.09 -10.92 -11.53
CA TRP A 322 12.71 -10.93 -10.13
C TRP A 322 13.19 -12.19 -9.43
N TYR A 323 13.69 -12.06 -8.20
CA TYR A 323 14.16 -13.17 -7.38
C TYR A 323 13.55 -13.16 -5.98
N TRP A 324 13.21 -14.33 -5.48
CA TRP A 324 12.82 -14.56 -4.10
C TRP A 324 13.15 -15.99 -3.66
N GLU A 325 13.17 -16.22 -2.35
CA GLU A 325 13.43 -17.54 -1.76
C GLU A 325 12.26 -17.96 -0.86
N ILE A 326 11.98 -19.26 -0.83
CA ILE A 326 10.93 -19.85 0.00
C ILE A 326 11.51 -21.05 0.75
N LEU A 327 11.27 -21.09 2.06
CA LEU A 327 11.59 -22.19 2.95
C LEU A 327 10.28 -22.80 3.48
N PRO A 328 9.96 -24.07 3.20
CA PRO A 328 8.90 -24.78 3.90
C PRO A 328 9.39 -25.12 5.32
N ASP A 329 8.87 -24.42 6.32
CA ASP A 329 9.21 -24.61 7.74
C ASP A 329 8.57 -25.88 8.30
N SER A 330 7.41 -26.25 7.75
CA SER A 330 6.77 -27.53 8.00
C SER A 330 6.21 -28.08 6.69
N LYS A 331 6.27 -29.40 6.53
CA LYS A 331 5.71 -30.11 5.39
C LYS A 331 4.86 -31.30 5.85
N GLY A 332 3.57 -31.27 5.52
CA GLY A 332 2.62 -32.37 5.61
C GLY A 332 1.90 -32.55 4.26
N GLY A 333 1.24 -33.69 4.04
CA GLY A 333 0.42 -33.91 2.83
C GLY A 333 1.21 -34.17 1.54
N SER A 334 0.46 -34.28 0.43
CA SER A 334 0.96 -34.68 -0.91
C SER A 334 1.02 -33.56 -1.96
N ASP A 335 0.49 -32.37 -1.64
CA ASP A 335 0.36 -31.25 -2.58
C ASP A 335 1.03 -29.98 -2.06
N CYS A 336 2.34 -30.02 -1.82
CA CYS A 336 3.13 -28.82 -1.53
C CYS A 336 3.72 -28.23 -2.82
N GLN A 337 3.43 -26.96 -3.09
CA GLN A 337 3.75 -26.31 -4.36
C GLN A 337 4.10 -24.83 -4.18
N LEU A 338 4.99 -24.33 -5.03
CA LEU A 338 5.35 -22.91 -5.09
C LEU A 338 5.65 -22.48 -6.53
N GLY A 339 5.55 -21.18 -6.80
CA GLY A 339 5.89 -20.59 -8.08
C GLY A 339 5.12 -19.29 -8.30
N ILE A 340 4.40 -19.19 -9.42
CA ILE A 340 3.62 -18.00 -9.77
C ILE A 340 2.19 -18.34 -10.20
N ILE A 341 1.28 -17.41 -9.93
CA ILE A 341 -0.10 -17.38 -10.41
C ILE A 341 -0.32 -16.08 -11.20
N ASN A 342 -1.15 -16.11 -12.22
CA ASN A 342 -1.56 -14.89 -12.93
C ASN A 342 -2.58 -14.09 -12.11
N THR A 343 -2.52 -12.76 -12.15
CA THR A 343 -3.44 -11.87 -11.41
C THR A 343 -4.90 -11.94 -11.85
N SER A 344 -5.17 -12.46 -13.04
CA SER A 344 -6.53 -12.72 -13.50
C SER A 344 -7.14 -14.00 -12.93
N ALA A 345 -6.38 -14.78 -12.16
CA ALA A 345 -6.83 -16.04 -11.59
C ALA A 345 -7.99 -15.86 -10.60
N GLU A 346 -9.06 -16.63 -10.80
CA GLU A 346 -10.05 -16.81 -9.74
C GLU A 346 -9.44 -17.66 -8.63
N MET A 347 -9.49 -17.17 -7.39
CA MET A 347 -9.06 -17.94 -6.21
C MET A 347 -10.15 -18.93 -5.83
N VAL A 348 -10.38 -19.93 -6.68
CA VAL A 348 -11.21 -21.10 -6.37
C VAL A 348 -10.30 -22.31 -6.16
N ASP A 349 -10.87 -23.46 -5.81
CA ASP A 349 -10.09 -24.70 -5.67
C ASP A 349 -9.28 -24.96 -6.94
N VAL A 350 -7.95 -25.03 -6.82
CA VAL A 350 -7.04 -25.20 -7.97
C VAL A 350 -7.29 -26.51 -8.71
N ALA A 351 -7.92 -27.49 -8.05
CA ALA A 351 -8.42 -28.73 -8.65
C ALA A 351 -9.65 -28.57 -9.56
N GLN A 352 -10.32 -27.40 -9.59
CA GLN A 352 -11.59 -27.20 -10.30
C GLN A 352 -11.63 -26.00 -11.27
N SER A 353 -10.59 -25.16 -11.38
CA SER A 353 -10.57 -24.07 -12.37
C SER A 353 -9.38 -24.10 -13.33
N GLN A 354 -9.68 -23.82 -14.60
CA GLN A 354 -8.73 -23.57 -15.68
C GLN A 354 -7.94 -22.27 -15.38
N THR A 355 -6.82 -22.31 -14.68
CA THR A 355 -6.22 -21.03 -14.23
C THR A 355 -4.70 -21.01 -14.11
N TYR A 356 -4.04 -20.47 -15.13
CA TYR A 356 -2.77 -19.73 -15.19
C TYR A 356 -1.82 -19.79 -13.97
N TYR A 357 -1.25 -20.97 -13.68
CA TYR A 357 -0.14 -21.14 -12.72
C TYR A 357 1.09 -21.75 -13.37
N ARG A 358 2.25 -21.53 -12.75
CA ARG A 358 3.54 -22.15 -13.10
C ARG A 358 4.20 -22.59 -11.80
N PHE A 359 3.96 -23.84 -11.41
CA PHE A 359 4.36 -24.37 -10.10
C PHE A 359 5.42 -25.46 -10.18
N TYR A 360 6.22 -25.53 -9.12
CA TYR A 360 7.17 -26.59 -8.81
C TYR A 360 6.69 -27.38 -7.61
N LEU A 361 6.61 -28.71 -7.74
CA LEU A 361 5.97 -29.59 -6.76
C LEU A 361 7.00 -30.28 -5.87
N ALA A 362 6.73 -30.29 -4.55
CA ALA A 362 7.63 -30.86 -3.55
C ALA A 362 7.81 -32.36 -3.70
N ASP A 363 6.69 -33.09 -3.81
CA ASP A 363 6.66 -34.54 -3.66
C ASP A 363 7.21 -35.30 -4.87
N THR A 364 7.15 -34.67 -6.04
CA THR A 364 7.57 -35.29 -7.30
C THR A 364 8.79 -34.62 -7.91
N GLY A 365 9.08 -33.36 -7.57
CA GLY A 365 10.02 -32.54 -8.32
C GLY A 365 9.50 -32.17 -9.72
N ASN A 366 8.21 -32.45 -10.00
CA ASN A 366 7.62 -32.10 -11.28
C ASN A 366 7.23 -30.62 -11.31
N LYS A 367 7.04 -30.10 -12.51
CA LYS A 367 6.41 -28.81 -12.77
C LYS A 367 4.94 -29.00 -13.17
N TRP A 368 4.09 -28.03 -12.85
CA TRP A 368 2.66 -28.10 -13.11
C TRP A 368 2.13 -26.79 -13.70
N THR A 369 1.27 -26.93 -14.71
CA THR A 369 0.62 -25.84 -15.45
C THR A 369 -0.85 -26.17 -15.69
N ASP A 370 -1.64 -25.13 -15.91
CA ASP A 370 -3.09 -25.12 -16.14
C ASP A 370 -3.58 -25.90 -17.38
N THR A 371 -2.70 -26.16 -18.34
CA THR A 371 -3.11 -26.60 -19.68
C THR A 371 -3.40 -28.10 -19.78
N ASN A 372 -2.92 -28.88 -18.81
CA ASN A 372 -3.20 -30.30 -18.67
C ASN A 372 -3.11 -30.62 -17.17
N ALA A 373 -4.12 -31.27 -16.58
CA ALA A 373 -4.12 -31.71 -15.18
C ALA A 373 -3.02 -32.76 -14.85
N SER A 374 -1.98 -32.88 -15.68
CA SER A 374 -0.81 -33.75 -15.52
C SER A 374 0.44 -32.94 -15.19
N THR A 375 1.26 -33.51 -14.31
CA THR A 375 2.55 -32.92 -13.92
C THR A 375 3.64 -33.38 -14.89
N ILE A 376 4.67 -32.56 -15.10
CA ILE A 376 5.76 -32.79 -16.06
C ILE A 376 7.09 -32.90 -15.30
N SER A 377 7.94 -33.88 -15.62
CA SER A 377 9.28 -34.01 -15.01
C SER A 377 10.09 -32.72 -15.17
N TYR A 378 10.81 -32.32 -14.12
CA TYR A 378 11.64 -31.12 -14.14
C TYR A 378 12.86 -31.18 -13.21
N GLY A 379 12.64 -31.24 -11.90
CA GLY A 379 13.69 -31.12 -10.89
C GLY A 379 13.61 -32.21 -9.82
N ASN A 380 14.38 -32.03 -8.75
CA ASN A 380 14.38 -32.94 -7.62
C ASN A 380 13.22 -32.67 -6.65
N THR A 381 12.81 -33.68 -5.90
CA THR A 381 11.90 -33.47 -4.77
C THR A 381 12.51 -32.53 -3.73
N TRP A 382 11.65 -31.85 -2.96
CA TRP A 382 12.06 -30.96 -1.87
C TRP A 382 11.18 -31.15 -0.63
N THR A 383 11.74 -30.84 0.53
CA THR A 383 11.10 -31.10 1.83
C THR A 383 11.36 -29.95 2.82
N GLN A 384 10.84 -30.12 4.04
CA GLN A 384 11.05 -29.21 5.16
C GLN A 384 12.52 -28.80 5.28
N GLY A 385 12.75 -27.49 5.38
CA GLY A 385 14.08 -26.91 5.54
C GLY A 385 14.92 -26.80 4.26
N ASP A 386 14.47 -27.30 3.10
CA ASP A 386 15.09 -26.94 1.82
C ASP A 386 14.76 -25.47 1.48
N ILE A 387 15.72 -24.72 0.94
CA ILE A 387 15.45 -23.37 0.42
C ILE A 387 15.26 -23.47 -1.08
N ILE A 388 14.12 -22.99 -1.56
CA ILE A 388 13.78 -22.94 -2.97
C ILE A 388 13.90 -21.50 -3.47
N GLY A 389 14.91 -21.25 -4.29
CA GLY A 389 15.06 -19.97 -4.98
C GLY A 389 14.22 -19.95 -6.25
N VAL A 390 13.57 -18.83 -6.52
CA VAL A 390 12.72 -18.64 -7.69
C VAL A 390 13.24 -17.44 -8.47
N ALA A 391 13.63 -17.66 -9.73
CA ALA A 391 14.08 -16.61 -10.63
C ALA A 391 13.09 -16.46 -11.80
N LEU A 392 12.40 -15.34 -11.85
CA LEU A 392 11.41 -14.99 -12.88
C LEU A 392 11.99 -13.96 -13.84
N ASP A 393 12.21 -14.34 -15.10
CA ASP A 393 12.68 -13.48 -16.17
C ASP A 393 11.48 -13.08 -17.05
N MET A 394 10.84 -11.95 -16.74
CA MET A 394 9.72 -11.43 -17.54
C MET A 394 10.18 -10.79 -18.83
N ASP A 395 11.45 -10.35 -18.94
CA ASP A 395 12.00 -9.83 -20.20
C ASP A 395 12.03 -10.89 -21.30
N ASN A 396 12.27 -12.15 -20.93
CA ASN A 396 12.32 -13.28 -21.86
C ASN A 396 11.13 -14.23 -21.73
N GLY A 397 10.36 -14.15 -20.65
CA GLY A 397 9.23 -15.04 -20.37
C GLY A 397 9.68 -16.43 -19.93
N ALA A 398 10.56 -16.51 -18.94
CA ALA A 398 11.04 -17.76 -18.35
C ALA A 398 11.02 -17.73 -16.82
N ILE A 399 10.87 -18.90 -16.20
CA ILE A 399 11.01 -19.06 -14.74
C ILE A 399 11.88 -20.28 -14.42
N TYR A 400 12.74 -20.13 -13.42
CA TYR A 400 13.70 -21.13 -12.97
C TYR A 400 13.55 -21.35 -11.47
N PHE A 401 13.82 -22.57 -11.03
CA PHE A 401 13.82 -22.94 -9.62
C PHE A 401 15.18 -23.51 -9.23
N SER A 402 15.68 -23.12 -8.06
CA SER A 402 16.85 -23.71 -7.42
C SER A 402 16.42 -24.48 -6.17
N LYS A 403 17.22 -25.47 -5.76
CA LYS A 403 17.12 -26.14 -4.47
C LYS A 403 18.45 -25.99 -3.76
N ASN A 404 18.46 -25.35 -2.60
CA ASN A 404 19.67 -25.08 -1.81
C ASN A 404 20.80 -24.50 -2.68
N GLY A 405 20.49 -23.45 -3.44
CA GLY A 405 21.43 -22.76 -4.33
C GLY A 405 21.75 -23.48 -5.65
N THR A 406 21.30 -24.73 -5.85
CA THR A 406 21.53 -25.49 -7.09
C THR A 406 20.35 -25.36 -8.05
N TRP A 407 20.55 -24.79 -9.23
CA TRP A 407 19.51 -24.68 -10.27
C TRP A 407 19.10 -26.06 -10.79
N GLN A 408 17.78 -26.29 -10.87
CA GLN A 408 17.23 -27.56 -11.35
C GLN A 408 17.31 -27.65 -12.88
N ASP A 409 17.29 -28.89 -13.42
CA ASP A 409 17.41 -29.17 -14.87
C ASP A 409 18.61 -28.50 -15.56
N SER A 410 19.73 -28.35 -14.84
CA SER A 410 20.90 -27.58 -15.30
C SER A 410 20.56 -26.14 -15.73
N GLY A 411 19.55 -25.54 -15.08
CA GLY A 411 19.02 -24.23 -15.39
C GLY A 411 20.07 -23.12 -15.30
N VAL A 412 20.00 -22.19 -16.25
CA VAL A 412 20.84 -21.00 -16.30
C VAL A 412 19.93 -19.78 -16.38
N PRO A 413 19.53 -19.18 -15.23
CA PRO A 413 18.60 -18.05 -15.21
C PRO A 413 19.07 -16.84 -16.02
N THR A 414 20.37 -16.66 -16.17
CA THR A 414 20.99 -15.56 -16.93
C THR A 414 21.10 -15.85 -18.43
N SER A 415 20.58 -16.97 -18.92
CA SER A 415 20.73 -17.41 -20.31
C SER A 415 19.88 -16.63 -21.33
N GLY A 416 19.04 -15.69 -20.85
CA GLY A 416 18.23 -14.81 -21.68
C GLY A 416 17.28 -15.58 -22.60
N SER A 417 17.28 -15.23 -23.88
CA SER A 417 16.35 -15.78 -24.88
C SER A 417 16.50 -17.28 -25.12
N THR A 418 17.64 -17.88 -24.76
CA THR A 418 17.84 -19.34 -24.90
C THR A 418 17.08 -20.16 -23.85
N LYS A 419 16.74 -19.54 -22.71
CA LYS A 419 15.93 -20.13 -21.64
C LYS A 419 16.42 -21.50 -21.14
N THR A 420 17.74 -21.67 -21.08
CA THR A 420 18.39 -22.97 -20.88
C THR A 420 18.00 -23.57 -19.52
N GLY A 421 17.33 -24.72 -19.53
CA GLY A 421 16.87 -25.43 -18.32
C GLY A 421 15.78 -24.68 -17.53
N ALA A 422 15.04 -23.78 -18.16
CA ALA A 422 13.90 -23.12 -17.52
C ALA A 422 12.78 -24.13 -17.24
N ALA A 423 12.13 -23.98 -16.09
CA ALA A 423 10.93 -24.75 -15.76
C ALA A 423 9.83 -24.46 -16.78
N PHE A 424 9.62 -23.19 -17.09
CA PHE A 424 8.64 -22.77 -18.08
C PHE A 424 9.22 -21.67 -18.96
N THR A 425 8.89 -21.72 -20.26
CA THR A 425 9.42 -20.82 -21.29
C THR A 425 8.33 -19.99 -21.97
N ASP A 426 7.09 -20.14 -21.52
CA ASP A 426 5.88 -19.58 -22.10
C ASP A 426 5.24 -18.49 -21.22
N VAL A 427 5.95 -18.03 -20.18
CA VAL A 427 5.41 -17.15 -19.12
C VAL A 427 4.77 -15.87 -19.70
N LEU A 428 5.40 -15.26 -20.71
CA LEU A 428 4.84 -14.08 -21.40
C LEU A 428 3.62 -14.41 -22.26
N SER A 429 3.71 -15.47 -23.07
CA SER A 429 2.63 -15.89 -23.98
C SER A 429 1.42 -16.47 -23.26
N ALA A 430 1.59 -16.90 -22.00
CA ALA A 430 0.55 -17.44 -21.15
C ALA A 430 -0.24 -16.35 -20.39
N ILE A 431 0.13 -15.07 -20.55
CA ILE A 431 -0.65 -13.95 -20.04
C ILE A 431 -1.97 -13.85 -20.84
N PRO A 432 -3.13 -13.95 -20.19
CA PRO A 432 -4.41 -13.91 -20.90
C PRO A 432 -4.65 -12.53 -21.51
N ALA A 433 -5.03 -12.49 -22.78
CA ALA A 433 -5.49 -11.25 -23.41
C ALA A 433 -6.86 -10.86 -22.81
N GLY A 434 -6.91 -9.74 -22.08
CA GLY A 434 -8.17 -9.16 -21.60
C GLY A 434 -8.68 -9.72 -20.27
N GLY A 435 -7.81 -9.93 -19.28
CA GLY A 435 -8.21 -10.34 -17.92
C GLY A 435 -9.35 -9.49 -17.35
N ARG A 436 -10.35 -10.14 -16.73
CA ARG A 436 -11.59 -9.54 -16.18
C ARG A 436 -11.38 -8.38 -15.19
N TYR A 437 -10.18 -8.23 -14.63
CA TYR A 437 -9.85 -7.26 -13.59
C TYR A 437 -8.70 -6.30 -13.94
N GLY A 438 -8.27 -6.27 -15.21
CA GLY A 438 -7.23 -5.33 -15.68
C GLY A 438 -5.79 -5.65 -15.25
N GLY A 439 -5.57 -6.67 -14.42
CA GLY A 439 -4.23 -7.19 -14.10
C GLY A 439 -3.85 -8.35 -15.01
N ASN A 440 -2.79 -8.19 -15.79
CA ASN A 440 -2.28 -9.19 -16.74
C ASN A 440 -0.92 -9.79 -16.31
N GLY A 441 -0.43 -9.50 -15.11
CA GLY A 441 0.90 -9.96 -14.70
C GLY A 441 0.88 -11.23 -13.83
N TRP A 442 2.08 -11.64 -13.46
CA TRP A 442 2.31 -12.76 -12.55
C TRP A 442 2.56 -12.28 -11.13
N VAL A 443 2.24 -13.13 -10.14
CA VAL A 443 2.52 -12.88 -8.73
C VAL A 443 3.15 -14.13 -8.10
N PRO A 444 4.15 -13.99 -7.21
CA PRO A 444 4.63 -15.10 -6.41
C PRO A 444 3.49 -15.76 -5.64
N ALA A 445 3.48 -17.08 -5.62
CA ALA A 445 2.42 -17.86 -4.97
C ALA A 445 2.95 -19.16 -4.37
N VAL A 446 2.33 -19.54 -3.25
CA VAL A 446 2.49 -20.85 -2.61
C VAL A 446 1.13 -21.51 -2.44
N LEU A 447 1.12 -22.84 -2.42
CA LEU A 447 -0.10 -23.62 -2.29
C LEU A 447 0.16 -24.90 -1.49
N SER A 448 -0.80 -25.23 -0.63
CA SER A 448 -0.87 -26.51 0.08
C SER A 448 -2.32 -26.95 0.21
N ASN A 449 -2.55 -28.27 0.28
CA ASN A 449 -3.82 -28.87 0.69
C ASN A 449 -3.80 -29.34 2.16
N ASP A 450 -2.80 -28.91 2.93
CA ASP A 450 -2.57 -29.32 4.31
C ASP A 450 -2.36 -28.07 5.18
N THR A 451 -3.15 -27.96 6.26
CA THR A 451 -3.11 -26.84 7.21
C THR A 451 -1.87 -26.85 8.09
N THR A 452 -1.12 -27.95 8.11
CA THR A 452 0.13 -28.09 8.86
C THR A 452 1.33 -27.57 8.09
N VAL A 453 1.23 -27.35 6.77
CA VAL A 453 2.30 -26.81 5.93
C VAL A 453 2.42 -25.30 6.12
N GLU A 454 3.66 -24.84 6.29
CA GLU A 454 3.98 -23.42 6.41
C GLU A 454 5.14 -23.06 5.49
N TYR A 455 4.90 -22.08 4.61
CA TYR A 455 5.93 -21.50 3.75
C TYR A 455 6.40 -20.18 4.34
N VAL A 456 7.70 -20.06 4.59
CA VAL A 456 8.37 -18.83 5.01
C VAL A 456 9.06 -18.23 3.80
N CYS A 457 8.69 -17.01 3.43
CA CYS A 457 9.30 -16.30 2.31
C CYS A 457 10.43 -15.38 2.75
N ASN A 458 11.40 -15.24 1.86
CA ASN A 458 12.37 -14.16 1.83
C ASN A 458 12.27 -13.49 0.46
N PHE A 459 11.66 -12.31 0.40
CA PHE A 459 11.63 -11.45 -0.79
C PHE A 459 12.84 -10.52 -0.85
N GLY A 460 13.78 -10.68 0.09
CA GLY A 460 14.96 -9.85 0.29
C GLY A 460 15.09 -9.35 1.74
N GLN A 461 14.12 -9.57 2.62
CA GLN A 461 14.16 -9.00 3.96
C GLN A 461 15.03 -9.75 4.99
N ASP A 462 15.27 -11.06 4.86
CA ASP A 462 15.86 -11.86 5.95
C ASP A 462 16.42 -13.22 5.49
N SER A 463 17.75 -13.35 5.47
CA SER A 463 18.45 -14.57 5.08
C SER A 463 18.30 -15.71 6.09
N SER A 464 17.97 -15.41 7.35
CA SER A 464 17.84 -16.43 8.40
C SER A 464 16.50 -17.17 8.36
N PHE A 465 15.52 -16.65 7.60
CA PHE A 465 14.15 -17.13 7.60
C PHE A 465 13.59 -17.23 9.01
N ASP A 466 13.64 -16.14 9.79
CA ASP A 466 13.17 -16.15 11.18
C ASP A 466 13.98 -17.10 12.10
N ASN A 467 15.31 -17.07 11.96
CA ASN A 467 16.26 -17.97 12.64
C ASN A 467 16.06 -19.48 12.36
N LEU A 468 15.22 -19.88 11.40
CA LEU A 468 15.09 -21.27 10.97
C LEU A 468 16.35 -21.78 10.25
N LYS A 469 17.17 -20.84 9.77
CA LYS A 469 18.50 -21.07 9.24
C LYS A 469 19.47 -20.17 9.99
N THR A 470 20.65 -20.71 10.30
CA THR A 470 21.81 -19.85 10.53
C THR A 470 22.00 -19.04 9.26
N SER A 471 21.94 -17.70 9.34
CA SER A 471 22.15 -16.79 8.21
C SER A 471 23.28 -17.33 7.34
N GLY A 472 22.94 -17.63 6.08
CA GLY A 472 23.82 -18.35 5.17
C GLY A 472 25.08 -17.55 4.84
N SER A 473 26.04 -18.20 4.19
CA SER A 473 27.36 -17.64 3.85
C SER A 473 27.36 -16.43 2.90
N ALA A 474 26.22 -15.86 2.52
CA ALA A 474 26.12 -14.92 1.40
C ALA A 474 25.56 -13.53 1.71
N GLU A 475 24.74 -13.31 2.76
CA GLU A 475 24.06 -12.01 3.06
C GLU A 475 23.80 -11.17 1.80
N ALA A 476 23.23 -11.83 0.78
CA ALA A 476 23.46 -11.42 -0.59
C ALA A 476 22.38 -10.43 -1.01
N ALA A 477 22.76 -9.18 -1.21
CA ALA A 477 21.93 -8.23 -1.93
C ALA A 477 21.83 -8.57 -3.42
N ASP A 478 20.80 -8.05 -4.07
CA ASP A 478 20.63 -8.10 -5.50
C ASP A 478 21.57 -7.13 -6.26
N GLY A 479 21.37 -7.02 -7.58
CA GLY A 479 22.17 -6.13 -8.43
C GLY A 479 22.01 -4.62 -8.16
N SER A 480 20.97 -4.19 -7.46
CA SER A 480 20.77 -2.79 -7.04
C SER A 480 21.24 -2.53 -5.60
N GLY A 481 21.80 -3.54 -4.93
CA GLY A 481 22.25 -3.45 -3.55
C GLY A 481 21.11 -3.62 -2.53
N LYS A 482 19.96 -4.15 -2.96
CA LYS A 482 18.79 -4.38 -2.10
C LYS A 482 18.69 -5.83 -1.66
N GLY A 483 18.32 -6.00 -0.41
CA GLY A 483 17.94 -7.28 0.16
C GLY A 483 19.07 -8.05 0.86
N ASN A 484 18.67 -9.14 1.48
CA ASN A 484 19.46 -10.05 2.28
C ASN A 484 18.98 -11.49 2.01
N PHE A 485 19.53 -12.10 0.96
CA PHE A 485 19.20 -13.47 0.56
C PHE A 485 20.18 -14.49 1.16
N PHE A 486 19.71 -15.73 1.35
CA PHE A 486 20.56 -16.83 1.80
C PHE A 486 21.50 -17.29 0.66
N TYR A 487 20.99 -17.35 -0.57
CA TYR A 487 21.80 -17.57 -1.77
C TYR A 487 21.82 -16.33 -2.65
N THR A 488 22.98 -16.07 -3.27
CA THR A 488 23.15 -14.93 -4.18
C THR A 488 22.16 -14.99 -5.34
N PRO A 489 21.35 -13.94 -5.54
CA PRO A 489 20.47 -13.84 -6.71
C PRO A 489 21.27 -13.91 -8.01
N PRO A 490 20.74 -14.50 -9.10
CA PRO A 490 21.38 -14.43 -10.40
C PRO A 490 21.58 -12.97 -10.85
N SER A 491 22.68 -12.69 -11.55
CA SER A 491 22.97 -11.33 -12.03
C SER A 491 21.81 -10.75 -12.85
N GLY A 492 21.40 -9.53 -12.48
CA GLY A 492 20.32 -8.79 -13.13
C GLY A 492 18.92 -9.10 -12.58
N PHE A 493 18.75 -10.06 -11.67
CA PHE A 493 17.49 -10.30 -10.98
C PHE A 493 17.42 -9.48 -9.71
N LEU A 494 16.26 -8.87 -9.46
CA LEU A 494 16.01 -7.92 -8.39
C LEU A 494 15.11 -8.52 -7.30
N ALA A 495 15.33 -8.09 -6.06
CA ALA A 495 14.44 -8.33 -4.94
C ALA A 495 13.07 -7.69 -5.18
N LEU A 496 11.99 -8.30 -4.66
CA LEU A 496 10.65 -7.71 -4.73
C LEU A 496 10.50 -6.66 -3.62
N CYS A 497 11.01 -5.47 -3.87
CA CYS A 497 10.92 -4.32 -2.98
C CYS A 497 10.62 -3.02 -3.73
N GLN A 498 10.15 -2.01 -3.01
CA GLN A 498 9.59 -0.78 -3.58
C GLN A 498 10.60 -0.07 -4.49
N ASP A 499 11.86 -0.04 -4.07
CA ASP A 499 12.95 0.63 -4.80
C ASP A 499 13.28 -0.04 -6.15
N ASN A 500 12.96 -1.33 -6.28
CA ASN A 500 13.17 -2.10 -7.51
C ASN A 500 11.95 -2.07 -8.42
N LEU A 501 10.81 -1.53 -7.98
CA LEU A 501 9.64 -1.37 -8.84
C LEU A 501 9.91 -0.29 -9.91
N PRO A 502 9.33 -0.43 -11.11
CA PRO A 502 9.46 0.59 -12.14
C PRO A 502 9.02 1.97 -11.62
N THR A 503 9.87 2.98 -11.81
CA THR A 503 9.50 4.35 -11.47
C THR A 503 8.30 4.79 -12.31
N PRO A 504 7.23 5.34 -11.71
CA PRO A 504 6.10 5.86 -12.47
C PRO A 504 6.54 6.91 -13.50
N SER A 505 6.05 6.79 -14.73
CA SER A 505 6.34 7.77 -15.80
C SER A 505 5.78 9.16 -15.49
N ILE A 506 4.70 9.21 -14.69
CA ILE A 506 4.12 10.43 -14.13
C ILE A 506 4.44 10.44 -12.63
N LYS A 507 5.37 11.30 -12.21
CA LYS A 507 5.83 11.38 -10.82
C LYS A 507 4.77 11.91 -9.85
N LEU A 508 3.90 12.83 -10.33
CA LEU A 508 2.82 13.42 -9.55
C LEU A 508 1.45 13.15 -10.19
N PRO A 509 0.92 11.92 -10.16
CA PRO A 509 -0.38 11.63 -10.77
C PRO A 509 -1.50 12.53 -10.23
N ARG A 510 -1.41 12.93 -8.95
CA ARG A 510 -2.39 13.80 -8.26
C ARG A 510 -2.46 15.24 -8.80
N GLU A 511 -1.43 15.71 -9.50
CA GLU A 511 -1.46 17.00 -10.19
C GLU A 511 -2.18 16.96 -11.55
N HIS A 512 -2.46 15.75 -12.05
CA HIS A 512 -3.07 15.53 -13.35
C HIS A 512 -4.44 14.85 -13.26
N TYR A 513 -4.68 14.11 -12.17
CA TYR A 513 -5.91 13.37 -11.94
C TYR A 513 -6.24 13.29 -10.46
N LYS A 514 -7.53 13.42 -10.12
CA LYS A 514 -7.99 13.20 -8.75
C LYS A 514 -9.40 12.65 -8.71
N THR A 515 -9.63 11.78 -7.72
CA THR A 515 -10.97 11.39 -7.30
C THR A 515 -11.40 12.28 -6.14
N ASN A 516 -12.51 12.98 -6.30
CA ASN A 516 -13.09 13.87 -5.29
C ASN A 516 -14.37 13.26 -4.76
N ARG A 517 -14.61 13.34 -3.44
CA ARG A 517 -15.88 12.97 -2.81
C ARG A 517 -16.42 14.17 -2.06
N TRP A 518 -17.73 14.37 -2.11
CA TRP A 518 -18.42 15.42 -1.35
C TRP A 518 -19.82 14.99 -0.97
N ALA A 519 -20.32 15.62 0.10
CA ALA A 519 -21.72 15.58 0.47
C ALA A 519 -22.46 16.70 -0.26
N GLY A 520 -23.60 16.37 -0.84
CA GLY A 520 -24.43 17.37 -1.48
C GLY A 520 -25.16 18.23 -0.46
N ASN A 521 -25.28 19.53 -0.78
CA ASN A 521 -25.88 20.54 0.09
C ASN A 521 -27.09 21.25 -0.56
N GLY A 522 -27.47 20.89 -1.79
CA GLY A 522 -28.60 21.49 -2.51
C GLY A 522 -28.39 22.93 -2.97
N SER A 523 -27.18 23.48 -2.85
CA SER A 523 -26.80 24.85 -3.22
C SER A 523 -25.47 24.87 -3.94
N SER A 524 -25.19 25.87 -4.78
CA SER A 524 -23.90 25.92 -5.50
C SER A 524 -22.70 25.70 -4.57
N GLN A 525 -21.78 24.79 -4.92
CA GLN A 525 -20.57 24.52 -4.14
C GLN A 525 -19.36 24.28 -5.03
N THR A 526 -18.19 24.71 -4.56
CA THR A 526 -16.90 24.48 -5.23
C THR A 526 -16.25 23.22 -4.70
N ILE A 527 -15.81 22.37 -5.61
CA ILE A 527 -15.06 21.14 -5.31
C ILE A 527 -13.60 21.36 -5.69
N THR A 528 -12.72 21.40 -4.70
CA THR A 528 -11.30 21.66 -4.89
C THR A 528 -10.56 20.38 -5.31
N THR A 529 -9.89 20.42 -6.46
CA THR A 529 -8.99 19.36 -6.94
C THR A 529 -7.54 19.67 -6.59
N GLY A 530 -7.15 20.95 -6.63
CA GLY A 530 -5.75 21.40 -6.50
C GLY A 530 -5.06 21.64 -7.85
N PHE A 531 -5.76 21.47 -8.96
CA PHE A 531 -5.25 21.71 -10.31
C PHE A 531 -6.35 22.23 -11.25
N GLN A 532 -5.96 22.69 -12.45
CA GLN A 532 -6.91 23.09 -13.50
C GLN A 532 -7.77 21.91 -13.93
N THR A 533 -9.05 21.89 -13.57
CA THR A 533 -9.94 20.82 -14.02
C THR A 533 -10.35 21.09 -15.46
N ASP A 534 -10.09 20.14 -16.35
CA ASP A 534 -10.46 20.20 -17.76
C ASP A 534 -11.53 19.19 -18.14
N PHE A 535 -11.60 18.07 -17.42
CA PHE A 535 -12.67 17.10 -17.54
C PHE A 535 -13.15 16.69 -16.15
N ALA A 536 -14.46 16.72 -15.95
CA ALA A 536 -15.10 16.25 -14.73
C ALA A 536 -16.19 15.23 -15.08
N TRP A 537 -16.06 14.03 -14.52
CA TRP A 537 -17.04 12.96 -14.59
C TRP A 537 -17.62 12.72 -13.20
N VAL A 538 -18.87 13.14 -13.00
CA VAL A 538 -19.54 13.12 -11.69
C VAL A 538 -20.60 12.02 -11.62
N LYS A 539 -20.69 11.35 -10.46
CA LYS A 539 -21.71 10.36 -10.15
C LYS A 539 -22.22 10.46 -8.72
N ARG A 540 -23.54 10.43 -8.56
CA ARG A 540 -24.19 10.14 -7.27
C ARG A 540 -24.03 8.67 -6.88
N ARG A 541 -23.53 8.42 -5.67
CA ARG A 541 -23.21 7.09 -5.12
C ARG A 541 -24.32 6.48 -4.26
N ASN A 542 -25.19 7.30 -3.70
CA ASN A 542 -26.24 6.85 -2.76
C ASN A 542 -27.67 6.89 -3.33
N ALA A 543 -27.82 7.04 -4.65
CA ALA A 543 -29.09 6.91 -5.35
C ALA A 543 -28.87 6.64 -6.84
N THR A 544 -29.89 6.09 -7.49
CA THR A 544 -29.93 5.96 -8.95
C THR A 544 -30.04 7.35 -9.58
N SER A 545 -29.05 7.72 -10.37
CA SER A 545 -28.97 9.00 -11.07
C SER A 545 -27.94 8.91 -12.18
N TYR A 546 -28.01 9.83 -13.14
CA TYR A 546 -27.12 9.90 -14.30
C TYR A 546 -25.66 10.17 -13.92
N HIS A 547 -24.75 9.84 -14.82
CA HIS A 547 -23.38 10.35 -14.79
C HIS A 547 -23.33 11.65 -15.59
N ILE A 548 -22.69 12.67 -15.06
CA ILE A 548 -22.57 13.99 -15.71
C ILE A 548 -21.11 14.19 -16.12
N LEU A 549 -20.89 14.40 -17.42
CA LEU A 549 -19.57 14.58 -18.02
C LEU A 549 -19.49 16.00 -18.59
N THR A 550 -18.58 16.83 -18.08
CA THR A 550 -18.35 18.21 -18.55
C THR A 550 -16.87 18.42 -18.83
N ASN A 551 -16.54 19.20 -19.86
CA ASN A 551 -15.15 19.47 -20.25
C ASN A 551 -14.89 20.93 -20.67
N SER A 552 -13.63 21.35 -20.65
CA SER A 552 -13.18 22.72 -20.93
C SER A 552 -13.27 23.12 -22.41
N VAL A 553 -13.21 22.15 -23.33
CA VAL A 553 -13.29 22.39 -24.78
C VAL A 553 -14.73 22.65 -25.24
N SER A 554 -15.70 21.91 -24.71
CA SER A 554 -17.13 22.15 -24.91
C SER A 554 -17.66 23.33 -24.10
N GLY A 555 -16.96 23.70 -23.03
CA GLY A 555 -17.31 24.76 -22.11
C GLY A 555 -18.12 24.28 -20.90
N ALA A 556 -17.91 24.94 -19.76
CA ALA A 556 -18.68 24.69 -18.54
C ALA A 556 -20.17 25.01 -18.75
N GLY A 557 -21.05 24.30 -18.03
CA GLY A 557 -22.50 24.37 -18.22
C GLY A 557 -23.04 23.47 -19.33
N ASN A 558 -22.17 22.94 -20.20
CA ASN A 558 -22.51 21.88 -21.14
C ASN A 558 -22.17 20.50 -20.55
N TYR A 559 -22.97 19.50 -20.89
CA TYR A 559 -22.80 18.16 -20.36
C TYR A 559 -23.18 17.06 -21.35
N LEU A 560 -22.60 15.90 -21.09
CA LEU A 560 -22.97 14.62 -21.68
C LEU A 560 -23.38 13.65 -20.58
N VAL A 561 -24.18 12.66 -20.96
CA VAL A 561 -24.63 11.58 -20.08
C VAL A 561 -24.16 10.25 -20.66
N SER A 562 -23.36 9.50 -19.91
CA SER A 562 -22.69 8.30 -20.42
C SER A 562 -23.61 7.09 -20.61
N ASN A 563 -24.84 7.13 -20.07
CA ASN A 563 -25.83 6.05 -20.18
C ASN A 563 -27.00 6.36 -21.11
N THR A 564 -26.90 7.42 -21.93
CA THR A 564 -27.87 7.70 -22.99
C THR A 564 -27.18 7.91 -24.34
N GLN A 565 -27.96 7.90 -25.41
CA GLN A 565 -27.47 8.20 -26.76
C GLN A 565 -27.46 9.69 -27.06
N ASP A 566 -28.01 10.53 -26.19
CA ASP A 566 -28.25 11.95 -26.45
C ASP A 566 -26.97 12.71 -26.80
N GLY A 567 -27.12 13.77 -27.58
CA GLY A 567 -26.05 14.72 -27.85
C GLY A 567 -25.66 15.54 -26.61
N GLU A 568 -24.76 16.48 -26.80
CA GLU A 568 -24.40 17.45 -25.77
C GLU A 568 -25.61 18.34 -25.47
N SER A 569 -25.89 18.55 -24.18
CA SER A 569 -26.96 19.43 -23.72
C SER A 569 -26.39 20.51 -22.81
N SER A 570 -27.14 21.59 -22.61
CA SER A 570 -26.79 22.64 -21.66
C SER A 570 -27.59 22.47 -20.37
N GLY A 571 -26.89 22.39 -19.24
CA GLY A 571 -27.47 22.42 -17.89
C GLY A 571 -27.39 23.79 -17.23
N GLY A 572 -26.84 24.79 -17.94
CA GLY A 572 -26.62 26.14 -17.43
C GLY A 572 -25.92 26.12 -16.07
N SER A 573 -26.55 26.76 -15.08
CA SER A 573 -26.04 26.84 -13.71
C SER A 573 -26.39 25.65 -12.81
N GLN A 574 -27.22 24.71 -13.26
CA GLN A 574 -27.80 23.65 -12.42
C GLN A 574 -26.85 22.45 -12.21
N LEU A 575 -26.03 22.15 -13.21
CA LEU A 575 -25.05 21.06 -13.22
C LEU A 575 -23.63 21.59 -12.94
N ILE A 576 -22.59 21.03 -13.56
CA ILE A 576 -21.22 21.53 -13.47
C ILE A 576 -21.13 22.82 -14.30
N ASN A 577 -21.04 23.95 -13.62
CA ASN A 577 -21.23 25.28 -14.22
C ASN A 577 -19.94 26.12 -14.29
N ALA A 578 -18.85 25.65 -13.66
CA ALA A 578 -17.54 26.26 -13.81
C ALA A 578 -16.43 25.20 -13.70
N LEU A 579 -15.37 25.41 -14.49
CA LEU A 579 -14.10 24.70 -14.40
C LEU A 579 -13.01 25.73 -14.11
N SER A 580 -12.18 25.51 -13.10
CA SER A 580 -11.21 26.48 -12.60
C SER A 580 -9.82 25.89 -12.43
N SER A 581 -8.84 26.76 -12.18
CA SER A 581 -7.43 26.42 -11.96
C SER A 581 -7.19 25.57 -10.71
N THR A 582 -8.19 25.42 -9.85
CA THR A 582 -8.08 24.67 -8.59
C THR A 582 -9.22 23.66 -8.39
N GLY A 583 -10.15 23.52 -9.34
CA GLY A 583 -11.31 22.65 -9.18
C GLY A 583 -12.44 22.90 -10.17
N PHE A 584 -13.67 22.66 -9.71
CA PHE A 584 -14.90 22.88 -10.47
C PHE A 584 -16.06 23.24 -9.53
N THR A 585 -17.11 23.85 -10.09
CA THR A 585 -18.31 24.23 -9.35
C THR A 585 -19.50 23.42 -9.82
N VAL A 586 -20.25 22.87 -8.86
CA VAL A 586 -21.52 22.19 -9.10
C VAL A 586 -22.67 23.09 -8.66
N GLY A 587 -23.76 23.07 -9.43
CA GLY A 587 -25.02 23.73 -9.11
C GLY A 587 -25.82 22.97 -8.05
N ASN A 588 -27.15 22.93 -8.18
CA ASN A 588 -28.06 22.33 -7.18
C ASN A 588 -28.83 21.10 -7.68
N GLU A 589 -28.53 20.60 -8.88
CA GLU A 589 -29.25 19.48 -9.48
C GLU A 589 -28.90 18.14 -8.78
N ALA A 590 -29.84 17.19 -8.76
CA ALA A 590 -29.75 15.97 -7.98
C ALA A 590 -28.68 14.97 -8.45
N ALA A 591 -28.26 15.00 -9.71
CA ALA A 591 -27.17 14.21 -10.25
C ALA A 591 -25.78 14.69 -9.81
N VAL A 592 -25.66 15.94 -9.33
CA VAL A 592 -24.36 16.52 -8.89
C VAL A 592 -24.32 17.00 -7.44
N ASN A 593 -25.45 17.44 -6.85
CA ASN A 593 -25.42 18.16 -5.59
C ASN A 593 -26.76 18.29 -4.81
N ALA A 594 -27.64 17.28 -4.81
CA ALA A 594 -28.80 17.29 -3.92
C ALA A 594 -28.38 17.20 -2.45
N SER A 595 -29.12 17.91 -1.57
CA SER A 595 -28.95 17.79 -0.12
C SER A 595 -29.10 16.33 0.34
N GLY A 596 -28.17 15.86 1.19
CA GLY A 596 -28.11 14.45 1.62
C GLY A 596 -27.59 13.48 0.56
N GLY A 597 -27.23 13.95 -0.63
CA GLY A 597 -26.56 13.15 -1.66
C GLY A 597 -25.09 12.88 -1.31
N GLN A 598 -24.56 11.75 -1.77
CA GLN A 598 -23.14 11.39 -1.66
C GLN A 598 -22.59 11.24 -3.07
N TYR A 599 -21.53 11.99 -3.40
CA TYR A 599 -21.03 12.08 -4.76
C TYR A 599 -19.59 11.61 -4.87
N VAL A 600 -19.20 11.26 -6.09
CA VAL A 600 -17.82 11.10 -6.52
C VAL A 600 -17.62 11.81 -7.85
N GLY A 601 -16.47 12.42 -8.02
CA GLY A 601 -16.02 13.03 -9.27
C GLY A 601 -14.64 12.50 -9.63
N TRP A 602 -14.47 12.06 -10.85
CA TRP A 602 -13.17 11.80 -11.45
C TRP A 602 -12.80 13.01 -12.29
N THR A 603 -11.66 13.63 -11.98
CA THR A 603 -11.25 14.89 -12.60
C THR A 603 -9.88 14.75 -13.24
N TRP A 604 -9.73 15.32 -14.43
CA TRP A 604 -8.47 15.32 -15.19
C TRP A 604 -8.05 16.74 -15.56
N LYS A 605 -6.74 16.96 -15.53
CA LYS A 605 -6.05 18.13 -16.08
C LYS A 605 -5.64 17.84 -17.52
N ALA A 606 -6.02 18.72 -18.42
CA ALA A 606 -5.57 18.77 -19.80
C ALA A 606 -4.72 20.05 -20.00
N GLY A 607 -4.97 20.81 -21.07
CA GLY A 607 -4.28 22.07 -21.37
C GLY A 607 -5.02 23.33 -20.93
N GLY A 608 -6.13 23.23 -20.20
CA GLY A 608 -7.02 24.36 -19.92
C GLY A 608 -8.03 24.64 -21.04
N SER A 609 -8.79 25.73 -20.88
CA SER A 609 -9.67 26.26 -21.91
C SER A 609 -8.87 26.82 -23.09
N VAL A 610 -9.27 26.45 -24.31
CA VAL A 610 -8.58 26.83 -25.56
C VAL A 610 -9.53 27.49 -26.56
N SER A 611 -8.97 28.25 -27.51
CA SER A 611 -9.73 28.85 -28.60
C SER A 611 -10.17 27.81 -29.64
N ALA A 612 -11.32 28.03 -30.28
CA ALA A 612 -11.82 27.13 -31.31
C ALA A 612 -10.83 27.00 -32.48
N GLY A 613 -10.55 25.76 -32.92
CA GLY A 613 -9.65 25.49 -34.05
C GLY A 613 -8.17 25.73 -33.75
N ASN A 614 -7.75 25.68 -32.48
CA ASN A 614 -6.34 25.90 -32.09
C ASN A 614 -5.37 24.80 -32.56
N ASN A 615 -5.84 23.72 -33.16
CA ASN A 615 -5.01 22.68 -33.76
C ASN A 615 -5.41 22.47 -35.23
N THR A 616 -4.42 22.55 -36.12
CA THR A 616 -4.58 22.37 -37.59
C THR A 616 -3.89 21.12 -38.13
N ASP A 617 -3.47 20.20 -37.25
CA ASP A 617 -2.89 18.93 -37.66
C ASP A 617 -3.96 17.98 -38.20
N GLY A 618 -3.61 17.24 -39.25
CA GLY A 618 -4.55 16.37 -39.95
C GLY A 618 -5.35 17.09 -41.05
N THR A 619 -6.42 16.45 -41.52
CA THR A 619 -7.25 16.99 -42.61
C THR A 619 -8.35 17.93 -42.11
N LEU A 620 -8.66 17.92 -40.82
CA LEU A 620 -9.67 18.78 -40.20
C LEU A 620 -9.06 19.58 -39.05
N ALA A 621 -9.36 20.88 -39.01
CA ALA A 621 -9.07 21.69 -37.84
C ALA A 621 -9.87 21.19 -36.62
N SER A 622 -9.24 21.22 -35.45
CA SER A 622 -9.81 20.75 -34.20
C SER A 622 -9.50 21.72 -33.06
N THR A 623 -10.34 21.67 -32.03
CA THR A 623 -10.11 22.35 -30.76
C THR A 623 -9.57 21.33 -29.78
N VAL A 624 -8.35 21.53 -29.30
CA VAL A 624 -7.60 20.56 -28.49
C VAL A 624 -7.12 21.19 -27.20
N SER A 625 -7.48 20.56 -26.08
CA SER A 625 -6.86 20.78 -24.78
C SER A 625 -6.10 19.50 -24.42
N ALA A 626 -4.77 19.58 -24.28
CA ALA A 626 -3.92 18.40 -24.09
C ALA A 626 -2.92 18.59 -22.96
N ASN A 627 -2.77 17.55 -22.14
CA ASN A 627 -1.72 17.40 -21.16
C ASN A 627 -0.80 16.27 -21.64
N VAL A 628 0.25 16.67 -22.37
CA VAL A 628 1.23 15.76 -22.96
C VAL A 628 1.94 14.93 -21.89
N ALA A 629 2.21 15.50 -20.72
CA ALA A 629 2.87 14.81 -19.62
C ALA A 629 2.02 13.66 -19.05
N ALA A 630 0.70 13.84 -18.99
CA ALA A 630 -0.21 12.79 -18.51
C ALA A 630 -0.83 11.92 -19.61
N GLY A 631 -0.49 12.16 -20.88
CA GLY A 631 -1.07 11.43 -22.01
C GLY A 631 -2.58 11.63 -22.20
N PHE A 632 -3.15 12.74 -21.70
CA PHE A 632 -4.59 13.00 -21.72
C PHE A 632 -4.94 14.19 -22.60
N SER A 633 -5.92 14.03 -23.49
CA SER A 633 -6.39 15.10 -24.38
C SER A 633 -7.91 15.10 -24.53
N ILE A 634 -8.48 16.30 -24.71
CA ILE A 634 -9.88 16.56 -25.04
C ILE A 634 -9.90 17.22 -26.41
N VAL A 635 -10.66 16.65 -27.34
CA VAL A 635 -10.67 17.08 -28.75
C VAL A 635 -12.11 17.31 -29.21
N LYS A 636 -12.38 18.46 -29.83
CA LYS A 636 -13.67 18.77 -30.48
C LYS A 636 -13.42 19.16 -31.94
N PHE A 637 -14.15 18.55 -32.86
CA PHE A 637 -14.06 18.82 -34.29
C PHE A 637 -15.43 18.64 -34.95
N THR A 638 -15.56 19.13 -36.18
CA THR A 638 -16.76 18.96 -37.01
C THR A 638 -16.47 17.91 -38.08
N GLY A 639 -17.09 16.74 -37.98
CA GLY A 639 -16.93 15.67 -38.97
C GLY A 639 -17.61 15.98 -40.32
N THR A 640 -17.10 15.37 -41.40
CA THR A 640 -17.58 15.59 -42.78
C THR A 640 -18.40 14.43 -43.34
N GLY A 641 -18.57 13.34 -42.57
CA GLY A 641 -19.21 12.10 -43.05
C GLY A 641 -18.34 11.28 -44.03
N SER A 642 -17.07 11.67 -44.22
CA SER A 642 -16.07 10.96 -45.04
C SER A 642 -14.86 10.58 -44.18
N ALA A 643 -13.86 9.87 -44.72
CA ALA A 643 -12.61 9.61 -43.99
C ALA A 643 -11.85 10.93 -43.74
N PHE A 644 -11.31 11.09 -42.52
CA PHE A 644 -10.57 12.27 -42.09
C PHE A 644 -9.50 11.91 -41.06
N THR A 645 -8.55 12.82 -40.82
CA THR A 645 -7.64 12.81 -39.67
C THR A 645 -7.80 14.10 -38.87
N VAL A 646 -7.61 14.01 -37.56
CA VAL A 646 -7.70 15.13 -36.61
C VAL A 646 -6.50 15.08 -35.66
N GLY A 647 -5.88 16.23 -35.41
CA GLY A 647 -4.84 16.38 -34.38
C GLY A 647 -5.41 16.17 -32.98
N HIS A 648 -4.71 15.41 -32.14
CA HIS A 648 -5.06 15.19 -30.74
C HIS A 648 -4.13 15.90 -29.75
N GLY A 649 -3.01 16.45 -30.22
CA GLY A 649 -2.08 17.25 -29.42
C GLY A 649 -1.24 16.48 -28.39
N LEU A 650 -1.22 15.14 -28.44
CA LEU A 650 -0.32 14.31 -27.63
C LEU A 650 0.96 13.99 -28.41
N SER A 651 2.04 13.68 -27.70
CA SER A 651 3.33 13.31 -28.30
C SER A 651 3.40 11.84 -28.76
N GLN A 652 2.43 11.02 -28.36
CA GLN A 652 2.31 9.60 -28.70
C GLN A 652 0.88 9.28 -29.15
N ALA A 653 0.72 8.18 -29.87
CA ALA A 653 -0.59 7.70 -30.29
C ALA A 653 -1.45 7.34 -29.06
N PRO A 654 -2.74 7.76 -29.00
CA PRO A 654 -3.62 7.37 -27.90
C PRO A 654 -3.88 5.87 -27.85
N GLU A 655 -3.72 5.26 -26.67
CA GLU A 655 -4.07 3.84 -26.44
C GLU A 655 -5.56 3.63 -26.20
N MET A 656 -6.31 4.70 -25.89
CA MET A 656 -7.76 4.66 -25.76
C MET A 656 -8.36 5.95 -26.32
N ILE A 657 -9.44 5.82 -27.09
CA ILE A 657 -10.21 6.98 -27.56
C ILE A 657 -11.67 6.73 -27.22
N ILE A 658 -12.29 7.70 -26.55
CA ILE A 658 -13.73 7.74 -26.31
C ILE A 658 -14.28 8.92 -27.10
N ALA A 659 -15.19 8.66 -28.03
CA ALA A 659 -15.79 9.71 -28.85
C ALA A 659 -17.32 9.75 -28.71
N LYS A 660 -17.90 10.95 -28.85
CA LYS A 660 -19.34 11.18 -28.80
C LYS A 660 -19.74 12.31 -29.73
N SER A 661 -20.82 12.11 -30.50
CA SER A 661 -21.42 13.20 -31.26
C SER A 661 -22.12 14.17 -30.30
N ALA A 662 -21.71 15.44 -30.33
CA ALA A 662 -22.36 16.52 -29.60
C ALA A 662 -23.70 16.95 -30.21
N ALA A 663 -23.92 16.70 -31.51
CA ALA A 663 -25.08 17.21 -32.25
C ALA A 663 -26.12 16.14 -32.61
N SER A 664 -25.86 14.86 -32.32
CA SER A 664 -26.71 13.76 -32.75
C SER A 664 -26.86 12.69 -31.68
N SER A 665 -28.02 12.02 -31.69
CA SER A 665 -28.27 10.89 -30.82
C SER A 665 -27.61 9.62 -31.37
N THR A 666 -26.44 9.27 -30.84
CA THR A 666 -25.63 8.12 -31.26
C THR A 666 -24.93 7.49 -30.07
N ASN A 667 -24.59 6.20 -30.19
CA ASN A 667 -23.75 5.49 -29.23
C ASN A 667 -22.36 6.15 -29.08
N TRP A 668 -21.65 5.80 -28.01
CA TRP A 668 -20.27 6.18 -27.73
C TRP A 668 -19.29 5.18 -28.39
N PRO A 669 -18.70 5.47 -29.56
CA PRO A 669 -17.60 4.68 -30.07
C PRO A 669 -16.38 4.76 -29.12
N VAL A 670 -15.81 3.59 -28.82
CA VAL A 670 -14.59 3.45 -28.02
C VAL A 670 -13.57 2.66 -28.81
N TYR A 671 -12.34 3.17 -28.89
CA TYR A 671 -11.18 2.48 -29.44
C TYR A 671 -10.22 2.12 -28.29
N GLY A 672 -9.57 0.96 -28.40
CA GLY A 672 -8.50 0.51 -27.50
C GLY A 672 -7.32 -0.06 -28.29
N GLY A 673 -6.10 0.36 -27.95
CA GLY A 673 -4.85 0.08 -28.67
C GLY A 673 -4.37 -1.36 -28.58
N ALA A 674 -4.94 -2.18 -27.70
CA ALA A 674 -4.71 -3.63 -27.66
C ALA A 674 -5.64 -4.37 -28.63
N SER A 675 -5.47 -4.11 -29.92
CA SER A 675 -5.92 -5.01 -30.99
C SER A 675 -4.90 -4.99 -32.13
N THR A 676 -3.73 -5.58 -31.90
CA THR A 676 -2.95 -6.10 -33.02
C THR A 676 -3.67 -7.33 -33.57
N GLY A 677 -4.50 -7.08 -34.58
CA GLY A 677 -5.01 -8.06 -35.52
C GLY A 677 -5.48 -7.32 -36.77
N PRO A 678 -4.79 -7.43 -37.91
CA PRO A 678 -5.19 -6.74 -39.13
C PRO A 678 -6.32 -7.53 -39.82
N THR A 679 -7.42 -6.84 -40.12
CA THR A 679 -7.90 -6.57 -41.49
C THR A 679 -8.89 -5.42 -41.46
#